data_AF-A0A2Z4IM03-F1
#
_entry.id   AF-A0A2Z4IM03-F1
#
_cell.length_a   1.000
_cell.length_b   1.000
_cell.length_c   1.000
_cell.angle_alpha   90.00
_cell.angle_beta   90.00
_cell.angle_gamma   90.00
#
_symmetry.space_group_name_H-M   'P 1'
#
loop_
_entity.id
_entity.type
_entity.pdbx_description
1 polymer ?
#
loop_
_entity_poly.entity_id
_entity_poly.type
_entity_poly.pdbx_seq_one_letter_code
_entity_poly.pdbx_strand_id
1 'polypeptide(L)'
;MKYIRLLAIVVLGCCIQLQGFAQSDFDVIMERIFADYQQSPSTTNLDSQVASVRASMDIDGSWPDINYADQSQTNWQPVKHYERVSVLAKAYSRTESSYYGDSTLLADITTAMEYWLGLSPVPYSTNWWFLSIKVPKDIGNILIALRTTPVGIDSTLESSMIEWMDKGVSMTVSPGKDGSNLTDIGQHYIMRACLTEDSGLMQHAVTETGNSIKISAGEGIKRDNSYMAHGAQLYIYGYGREYVSGIRNIAVNITGTSYAYPPEKVAIFSDFVRNGFIKTSRGAYADFNAFGRSITRSGVGRADVNLIEQVKNVDLPQYHASYDTVIARMRAQESPDYGVTPEHLHYWQSDYTIHHRPDYMVGLRNVSTRTVKSEMGNGENIKGHFLTDGATYIAVDGDEYFGVYPVWDWNKIPGATTPAITSFTPRSSWGSNPGKTNFVGGVSDGQYGASVYDMDDYNTKAKKAWFFFDEAVICLGAAINATAPEAINTTINQALLEGSVVADTGSGGATLTSGSHAFSDNLNWAWHNDVGYVFPEGGQVKLNNQSQSGSWSSINQTQSSAQVTEEVFKLWFEHGTTPVNDSYAYILLPGATQQATANFGTNEVEILVNSDTVQAARHSGLDMVQAVFYRSGSYLLDSIKVNVSKPCVLLLKGGSTSTLHVTAADPTQGNSGVLRVGIETTALGEMKMVDLSLPEGDLAGSSVSGEINQSSPAFEQLVEPQVLGAVADAYVRDGSYAGTNYPTGNLVVKKDGSGYHRESFLKFNTTNLSSQLDSVKLRLWVNNANTTVTDTNWEIHHVSDDTWQEAGITWNNMPVKDSLLGQIPGVPAGQFVELDVTGAVLGSLSGDGAFSVNISGTFQGSKTDAQFASREHADPARRPVLVIYKTEIAGGEEGSLPVVADTFVQRADANGDASDKNYGTAGYLVAQNGGYDREIYLKFALSDLTAPVQQATIQLYSMRSASATSWELYGVTDASWEEGVGNWQGNSAEGLTWNTRPTSGALLQTIPGSAQEGPVEFDITGYLQQVAPQQDTVAFKVVSTASGVYTSFASGENSDGSRYPKIQYVLEPEVVAEELKPSPKNKVLLFPNPLEGMGTVTSERLIRQVVIRQRTGEVVLEKQDVNGYEYELDLTGMKNGLYYVVIIGDDYTEVRKAIKRK
;
A
#
# COMPACT_ATOMS: atom_id res chain seq x y z
N MET A 1 92.23 28.38 -0.41
CA MET A 1 91.79 28.41 0.99
C MET A 1 90.77 27.27 1.15
N LYS A 2 91.19 26.03 1.40
CA LYS A 2 91.65 25.38 2.66
C LYS A 2 90.53 25.18 3.70
N TYR A 3 90.00 23.94 3.70
CA TYR A 3 89.52 23.08 4.81
C TYR A 3 88.34 23.62 5.66
N ILE A 4 87.31 22.84 6.05
CA ILE A 4 87.35 21.55 6.74
C ILE A 4 86.02 20.77 6.48
N ARG A 5 86.14 19.52 6.04
CA ARG A 5 85.22 18.41 6.31
C ARG A 5 85.94 17.45 7.27
N LEU A 6 85.27 17.00 8.34
CA LEU A 6 85.29 15.66 8.97
C LEU A 6 84.60 15.82 10.35
N LEU A 7 83.38 15.33 10.54
CA LEU A 7 83.02 13.98 11.01
C LEU A 7 83.46 13.68 12.46
N ALA A 8 82.46 13.30 13.27
CA ALA A 8 82.50 12.27 14.32
C ALA A 8 82.61 12.68 15.82
N ILE A 9 81.49 12.40 16.53
CA ILE A 9 81.43 11.65 17.80
C ILE A 9 81.47 12.45 19.14
N VAL A 10 80.38 12.26 19.90
CA VAL A 10 80.07 12.63 21.31
C VAL A 10 79.64 14.07 21.61
N VAL A 11 78.34 14.35 21.47
CA VAL A 11 77.47 14.64 22.63
C VAL A 11 76.12 13.94 22.39
N LEU A 12 76.08 12.66 22.77
CA LEU A 12 74.84 11.98 23.16
C LEU A 12 74.46 12.53 24.54
N GLY A 13 73.21 12.95 24.72
CA GLY A 13 72.65 13.23 26.04
C GLY A 13 71.49 14.21 26.04
N CYS A 14 70.27 13.67 26.07
CA CYS A 14 69.00 14.35 26.39
C CYS A 14 68.37 15.27 25.32
N CYS A 15 67.90 14.66 24.22
CA CYS A 15 66.63 15.09 23.62
C CYS A 15 65.58 14.05 24.03
N ILE A 16 64.77 14.38 25.03
CA ILE A 16 63.54 13.64 25.34
C ILE A 16 62.64 13.81 24.11
N GLN A 17 62.48 12.74 23.33
CA GLN A 17 61.35 12.62 22.43
C GLN A 17 60.11 12.50 23.31
N LEU A 18 59.35 13.58 23.47
CA LEU A 18 57.96 13.48 23.89
C LEU A 18 57.23 12.78 22.74
N GLN A 19 57.08 11.46 22.84
CA GLN A 19 56.03 10.76 22.12
C GLN A 19 54.71 11.34 22.63
N GLY A 20 54.08 12.21 21.84
CA GLY A 20 52.67 12.51 22.08
C GLY A 20 51.90 11.21 21.94
N PHE A 21 51.34 10.70 23.03
CA PHE A 21 50.43 9.58 22.98
C PHE A 21 49.27 9.97 22.06
N ALA A 22 48.97 9.14 21.05
CA ALA A 22 47.76 9.33 20.26
C ALA A 22 46.56 9.22 21.22
N GLN A 23 45.71 10.26 21.25
CA GLN A 23 44.49 10.29 22.05
C GLN A 23 43.61 9.09 21.67
N SER A 24 43.08 8.37 22.66
CA SER A 24 42.21 7.23 22.38
C SER A 24 40.84 7.69 21.89
N ASP A 25 40.11 6.83 21.18
CA ASP A 25 38.73 7.14 20.77
C ASP A 25 37.82 7.42 21.98
N PHE A 26 38.06 6.76 23.12
CA PHE A 26 37.32 7.03 24.36
C PHE A 26 37.56 8.45 24.89
N ASP A 27 38.80 8.93 24.83
CA ASP A 27 39.16 10.29 25.24
C ASP A 27 38.49 11.32 24.33
N VAL A 28 38.50 11.09 23.01
CA VAL A 28 37.84 11.98 22.03
C VAL A 28 36.33 12.05 22.30
N ILE A 29 35.70 10.90 22.57
CA ILE A 29 34.26 10.82 22.87
C ILE A 29 33.94 11.53 24.20
N MET A 30 34.72 11.29 25.25
CA MET A 30 34.54 11.96 26.55
C MET A 30 34.72 13.47 26.44
N GLU A 31 35.72 13.94 25.70
CA GLU A 31 35.96 15.38 25.49
C GLU A 31 34.75 16.06 24.84
N ARG A 32 34.13 15.41 23.85
CA ARG A 32 32.91 15.92 23.19
C ARG A 32 31.71 15.95 24.14
N ILE A 33 31.49 14.88 24.90
CA ILE A 33 30.43 14.80 25.91
C ILE A 33 30.63 15.88 26.99
N PHE A 34 31.86 16.06 27.46
CA PHE A 34 32.22 17.09 28.42
C PHE A 34 31.97 18.50 27.88
N ALA A 35 32.40 18.76 26.65
CA ALA A 35 32.19 20.05 26.00
C ALA A 35 30.70 20.39 25.88
N ASP A 36 29.86 19.44 25.46
CA ASP A 36 28.40 19.60 25.40
C ASP A 36 27.79 19.88 26.78
N TYR A 37 28.17 19.08 27.79
CA TYR A 37 27.75 19.25 29.18
C TYR A 37 28.07 20.65 29.74
N GLN A 38 29.18 21.25 29.28
CA GLN A 38 29.64 22.57 29.71
C GLN A 38 29.01 23.76 28.98
N GLN A 39 28.26 23.59 27.88
CA GLN A 39 27.78 24.72 27.08
C GLN A 39 26.79 25.64 27.82
N SER A 40 26.03 25.10 28.77
CA SER A 40 24.97 25.84 29.49
C SER A 40 24.87 25.41 30.95
N PRO A 41 24.57 26.33 31.90
CA PRO A 41 24.34 27.78 31.71
C PRO A 41 25.66 28.57 31.58
N SER A 42 25.57 29.90 31.40
CA SER A 42 26.75 30.79 31.43
C SER A 42 27.46 30.71 32.78
N THR A 43 28.77 30.97 32.82
CA THR A 43 29.59 30.84 34.03
C THR A 43 29.08 31.68 35.21
N THR A 44 28.69 32.93 34.98
CA THR A 44 28.13 33.79 36.04
C THR A 44 26.85 33.22 36.65
N ASN A 45 25.95 32.69 35.80
CA ASN A 45 24.72 32.08 36.26
C ASN A 45 24.99 30.76 36.99
N LEU A 46 25.95 29.97 36.49
CA LEU A 46 26.38 28.74 37.11
C LEU A 46 26.92 28.98 38.52
N ASP A 47 27.84 29.93 38.69
CA ASP A 47 28.42 30.28 40.00
C ASP A 47 27.35 30.78 40.98
N SER A 48 26.36 31.53 40.48
CA SER A 48 25.20 31.98 41.28
C SER A 48 24.32 30.81 41.71
N GLN A 49 24.12 29.81 40.83
CA GLN A 49 23.37 28.60 41.15
C GLN A 49 24.10 27.75 42.20
N VAL A 50 25.42 27.60 42.10
CA VAL A 50 26.22 26.87 43.10
C VAL A 50 26.02 27.47 44.49
N ALA A 51 26.08 28.79 44.64
CA ALA A 51 25.87 29.45 45.93
C ALA A 51 24.49 29.11 46.54
N SER A 52 23.44 29.12 45.72
CA SER A 52 22.06 28.78 46.13
C SER A 52 21.90 27.30 46.50
N VAL A 53 22.46 26.40 45.67
CA VAL A 53 22.40 24.95 45.87
C VAL A 53 23.14 24.56 47.15
N ARG A 54 24.34 25.11 47.38
CA ARG A 54 25.12 24.85 48.61
C ARG A 54 24.42 25.40 49.85
N ALA A 55 23.81 26.58 49.77
CA ALA A 55 23.11 27.18 50.91
C ALA A 55 21.88 26.39 51.38
N SER A 56 21.35 25.50 50.54
CA SER A 56 20.19 24.65 50.86
C SER A 56 20.54 23.19 51.13
N MET A 57 21.83 22.83 51.06
CA MET A 57 22.33 21.47 51.27
C MET A 57 22.58 21.21 52.75
N ASP A 58 22.15 20.05 53.23
CA ASP A 58 22.44 19.59 54.59
C ASP A 58 23.84 18.98 54.70
N ILE A 59 24.33 18.86 55.93
CA ILE A 59 25.70 18.37 56.23
C ILE A 59 25.95 16.94 55.75
N ASP A 60 24.90 16.14 55.60
CA ASP A 60 24.97 14.76 55.12
C ASP A 60 24.94 14.64 53.60
N GLY A 61 24.87 15.77 52.88
CA GLY A 61 24.84 15.83 51.43
C GLY A 61 23.44 15.76 50.80
N SER A 62 22.40 15.71 51.63
CA SER A 62 21.01 15.73 51.19
C SER A 62 20.49 17.14 50.98
N TRP A 63 19.30 17.24 50.39
CA TRP A 63 18.52 18.48 50.41
C TRP A 63 17.15 18.24 51.07
N PRO A 64 16.83 18.96 52.17
CA PRO A 64 15.60 18.73 52.94
C PRO A 64 14.29 18.95 52.18
N ASP A 65 14.31 19.72 51.09
CA ASP A 65 13.12 19.98 50.26
C ASP A 65 12.84 18.86 49.25
N ILE A 66 13.70 17.84 49.17
CA ILE A 66 13.52 16.67 48.30
C ILE A 66 12.91 15.52 49.11
N ASN A 67 11.72 15.06 48.72
CA ASN A 67 11.17 13.81 49.21
C ASN A 67 11.82 12.61 48.49
N TYR A 68 12.87 12.04 49.09
CA TYR A 68 13.60 10.90 48.54
C TYR A 68 12.78 9.60 48.43
N ALA A 69 11.62 9.52 49.11
CA ALA A 69 10.72 8.36 49.06
C ALA A 69 9.58 8.52 48.03
N ASP A 70 9.49 9.64 47.31
CA ASP A 70 8.50 9.84 46.25
C ASP A 70 8.68 8.81 45.13
N GLN A 71 7.56 8.33 44.56
CA GLN A 71 7.54 7.31 43.49
C GLN A 71 6.75 7.77 42.26
N SER A 72 6.43 9.06 42.19
CA SER A 72 5.53 9.61 41.16
C SER A 72 5.98 9.31 39.73
N GLN A 73 5.00 9.02 38.86
CA GLN A 73 5.19 8.77 37.42
C GLN A 73 5.77 9.99 36.69
N THR A 74 5.39 11.18 37.14
CA THR A 74 5.83 12.48 36.63
C THR A 74 6.28 13.34 37.80
N ASN A 75 7.19 14.29 37.57
CA ASN A 75 7.75 15.17 38.61
C ASN A 75 8.36 14.40 39.80
N TRP A 76 8.98 13.25 39.53
CA TRP A 76 9.63 12.40 40.52
C TRP A 76 10.70 13.17 41.29
N GLN A 77 10.44 13.50 42.55
CA GLN A 77 11.25 14.45 43.33
C GLN A 77 12.74 14.07 43.45
N PRO A 78 13.12 12.79 43.63
CA PRO A 78 14.53 12.39 43.80
C PRO A 78 15.42 12.79 42.63
N VAL A 79 14.90 12.98 41.42
CA VAL A 79 15.69 13.43 40.25
C VAL A 79 16.40 14.77 40.51
N LYS A 80 15.80 15.64 41.34
CA LYS A 80 16.35 16.96 41.69
C LYS A 80 17.70 16.89 42.38
N HIS A 81 18.00 15.76 43.05
CA HIS A 81 19.29 15.58 43.71
C HIS A 81 20.42 15.63 42.68
N TYR A 82 20.32 14.87 41.58
CA TYR A 82 21.35 14.90 40.55
C TYR A 82 21.29 16.11 39.63
N GLU A 83 20.14 16.78 39.51
CA GLU A 83 20.08 18.11 38.89
C GLU A 83 20.95 19.12 39.67
N ARG A 84 20.94 19.05 41.00
CA ARG A 84 21.77 19.90 41.89
C ARG A 84 23.23 19.48 41.89
N VAL A 85 23.53 18.19 42.00
CA VAL A 85 24.92 17.69 41.90
C VAL A 85 25.52 18.07 40.55
N SER A 86 24.74 18.03 39.47
CA SER A 86 25.17 18.46 38.14
C SER A 86 25.57 19.94 38.10
N VAL A 87 24.84 20.84 38.79
CA VAL A 87 25.26 22.25 38.93
C VAL A 87 26.61 22.37 39.63
N LEU A 88 26.81 21.64 40.73
CA LEU A 88 28.08 21.65 41.48
C LEU A 88 29.23 21.12 40.62
N ALA A 89 29.04 19.96 39.97
CA ALA A 89 30.05 19.32 39.14
C ALA A 89 30.45 20.18 37.94
N LYS A 90 29.47 20.80 37.24
CA LYS A 90 29.75 21.72 36.13
C LYS A 90 30.68 22.86 36.55
N ALA A 91 30.40 23.49 37.69
CA ALA A 91 31.19 24.61 38.19
C ALA A 91 32.59 24.16 38.61
N TYR A 92 32.67 23.04 39.33
CA TYR A 92 33.93 22.44 39.76
C TYR A 92 34.88 22.14 38.59
N SER A 93 34.34 21.70 37.44
CA SER A 93 35.13 21.31 36.27
C SER A 93 35.30 22.39 35.21
N ARG A 94 34.66 23.56 35.35
CA ARG A 94 34.74 24.64 34.36
C ARG A 94 35.86 25.61 34.70
N THR A 95 36.87 25.72 33.84
CA THR A 95 38.06 26.56 34.05
C THR A 95 37.78 28.03 34.34
N GLU A 96 36.66 28.57 33.85
CA GLU A 96 36.23 29.94 34.03
C GLU A 96 35.44 30.19 35.32
N SER A 97 34.96 29.13 35.98
CA SER A 97 34.18 29.23 37.21
C SER A 97 35.07 29.65 38.38
N SER A 98 34.53 30.45 39.29
CA SER A 98 35.19 30.75 40.57
C SER A 98 35.36 29.52 41.47
N TYR A 99 34.68 28.42 41.16
CA TYR A 99 34.77 27.15 41.88
C TYR A 99 35.63 26.10 41.18
N TYR A 100 36.33 26.44 40.09
CA TYR A 100 37.17 25.51 39.37
C TYR A 100 38.22 24.87 40.29
N GLY A 101 38.17 23.54 40.43
CA GLY A 101 39.09 22.79 41.28
C GLY A 101 38.96 23.08 42.79
N ASP A 102 37.88 23.72 43.25
CA ASP A 102 37.70 24.03 44.68
C ASP A 102 37.51 22.76 45.53
N SER A 103 38.40 22.56 46.50
CA SER A 103 38.38 21.36 47.35
C SER A 103 37.13 21.26 48.24
N THR A 104 36.50 22.39 48.61
CA THR A 104 35.28 22.34 49.43
C THR A 104 34.07 21.93 48.60
N LEU A 105 34.00 22.40 47.35
CA LEU A 105 32.96 21.98 46.41
C LEU A 105 33.10 20.51 46.02
N LEU A 106 34.33 20.00 45.84
CA LEU A 106 34.56 18.57 45.61
C LEU A 106 34.06 17.72 46.80
N ALA A 107 34.30 18.17 48.04
CA ALA A 107 33.81 17.49 49.23
C ALA A 107 32.27 17.48 49.29
N ASP A 108 31.62 18.59 48.93
CA ASP A 108 30.15 18.65 48.84
C ASP A 108 29.62 17.67 47.78
N ILE A 109 30.20 17.66 46.58
CA ILE A 109 29.83 16.72 45.50
C ILE A 109 29.98 15.27 45.96
N THR A 110 31.11 14.93 46.57
CA THR A 110 31.41 13.59 47.09
C THR A 110 30.38 13.18 48.14
N THR A 111 30.08 14.05 49.10
CA THR A 111 29.12 13.80 50.18
C THR A 111 27.70 13.59 49.63
N ALA A 112 27.27 14.40 48.66
CA ALA A 112 25.97 14.22 48.02
C ALA A 112 25.86 12.86 47.29
N MET A 113 26.92 12.48 46.57
CA MET A 113 27.00 11.21 45.87
C MET A 113 26.96 10.02 46.85
N GLU A 114 27.69 10.09 47.95
CA GLU A 114 27.65 9.08 49.02
C GLU A 114 26.26 8.99 49.69
N TYR A 115 25.60 10.13 49.93
CA TYR A 115 24.24 10.16 50.44
C TYR A 115 23.28 9.37 49.55
N TRP A 116 23.33 9.60 48.23
CA TRP A 116 22.50 8.87 47.27
C TRP A 116 22.73 7.36 47.30
N LEU A 117 23.98 6.91 47.39
CA LEU A 117 24.33 5.50 47.51
C LEU A 117 23.85 4.87 48.84
N GLY A 118 23.80 5.68 49.90
CA GLY A 118 23.35 5.27 51.23
C GLY A 118 21.83 5.13 51.38
N LEU A 119 21.02 5.60 50.42
CA LEU A 119 19.56 5.54 50.51
C LEU A 119 19.04 4.10 50.50
N SER A 120 18.22 3.78 51.51
CA SER A 120 17.54 2.48 51.67
C SER A 120 16.07 2.69 52.05
N PRO A 121 15.10 2.30 51.20
CA PRO A 121 15.30 1.68 49.89
C PRO A 121 15.92 2.66 48.87
N VAL A 122 16.52 2.08 47.83
CA VAL A 122 17.03 2.85 46.68
C VAL A 122 15.86 3.66 46.07
N PRO A 123 16.08 4.92 45.66
CA PRO A 123 15.05 5.72 45.01
C PRO A 123 14.42 5.01 43.82
N TYR A 124 13.09 5.02 43.74
CA TYR A 124 12.32 4.36 42.70
C TYR A 124 11.18 5.25 42.21
N SER A 125 10.90 5.24 40.90
CA SER A 125 9.72 5.85 40.27
C SER A 125 8.91 4.78 39.58
N THR A 126 7.58 4.93 39.54
CA THR A 126 6.73 4.09 38.67
C THR A 126 7.00 4.32 37.19
N ASN A 127 7.72 5.40 36.83
CA ASN A 127 8.21 5.66 35.48
C ASN A 127 9.66 5.20 35.32
N TRP A 128 9.83 4.09 34.59
CA TRP A 128 11.13 3.47 34.29
C TRP A 128 12.17 4.43 33.67
N TRP A 129 11.71 5.48 32.98
CA TRP A 129 12.56 6.45 32.28
C TRP A 129 13.56 7.14 33.21
N PHE A 130 13.18 7.46 34.45
CA PHE A 130 14.10 8.13 35.38
C PHE A 130 15.31 7.26 35.72
N LEU A 131 15.07 5.98 35.98
CA LEU A 131 16.09 5.01 36.38
C LEU A 131 16.92 4.50 35.19
N SER A 132 16.38 4.55 33.97
CA SER A 132 17.01 3.95 32.79
C SER A 132 17.62 4.99 31.85
N ILE A 133 17.26 6.26 31.98
CA ILE A 133 17.70 7.32 31.06
C ILE A 133 18.22 8.50 31.87
N LYS A 134 17.35 9.17 32.64
CA LYS A 134 17.68 10.49 33.20
C LYS A 134 18.83 10.43 34.20
N VAL A 135 18.68 9.66 35.28
CA VAL A 135 19.68 9.62 36.35
C VAL A 135 20.99 8.99 35.88
N PRO A 136 21.00 7.88 35.12
CA PRO A 136 22.23 7.36 34.54
C PRO A 136 22.98 8.38 33.68
N LYS A 137 22.28 9.15 32.82
CA LYS A 137 22.93 10.22 32.02
C LYS A 137 23.49 11.34 32.89
N ASP A 138 22.78 11.75 33.95
CA ASP A 138 23.29 12.77 34.87
C ASP A 138 24.58 12.29 35.55
N ILE A 139 24.57 11.07 36.08
CA ILE A 139 25.75 10.46 36.71
C ILE A 139 26.91 10.38 35.71
N GLY A 140 26.67 9.86 34.50
CA GLY A 140 27.72 9.73 33.48
C GLY A 140 28.38 11.07 33.14
N ASN A 141 27.58 12.12 32.94
CA ASN A 141 28.09 13.47 32.69
C ASN A 141 28.89 14.01 33.87
N ILE A 142 28.40 13.83 35.11
CA ILE A 142 29.09 14.27 36.32
C ILE A 142 30.45 13.56 36.44
N LEU A 143 30.48 12.24 36.28
CA LEU A 143 31.73 11.46 36.38
C LEU A 143 32.75 11.89 35.33
N ILE A 144 32.33 12.05 34.07
CA ILE A 144 33.20 12.56 32.99
C ILE A 144 33.75 13.95 33.35
N ALA A 145 32.90 14.86 33.85
CA ALA A 145 33.31 16.20 34.25
C ALA A 145 34.29 16.20 35.43
N LEU A 146 34.14 15.29 36.39
CA LEU A 146 35.09 15.18 37.50
C LEU A 146 36.46 14.66 37.02
N ARG A 147 36.48 13.72 36.06
CA ARG A 147 37.73 13.21 35.45
C ARG A 147 38.56 14.26 34.73
N THR A 148 37.93 15.30 34.17
CA THR A 148 38.66 16.36 33.45
C THR A 148 39.38 17.33 34.38
N THR A 149 39.26 17.18 35.70
CA THR A 149 39.91 18.06 36.68
C THR A 149 41.23 17.47 37.21
N PRO A 150 42.18 18.29 37.69
CA PRO A 150 43.47 17.81 38.18
C PRO A 150 43.41 16.84 39.36
N VAL A 151 42.39 16.97 40.22
CA VAL A 151 42.21 16.11 41.41
C VAL A 151 41.44 14.83 41.05
N GLY A 152 40.53 14.91 40.08
CA GLY A 152 39.70 13.77 39.67
C GLY A 152 38.64 13.41 40.70
N ILE A 153 38.16 12.17 40.61
CA ILE A 153 37.20 11.54 41.53
C ILE A 153 37.85 10.33 42.22
N ASP A 154 37.41 10.01 43.44
CA ASP A 154 37.79 8.76 44.10
C ASP A 154 37.32 7.54 43.28
N SER A 155 38.25 6.62 43.02
CA SER A 155 38.01 5.44 42.19
C SER A 155 36.92 4.50 42.73
N THR A 156 36.72 4.42 44.05
CA THR A 156 35.69 3.57 44.66
C THR A 156 34.32 4.18 44.49
N LEU A 157 34.21 5.49 44.73
CA LEU A 157 32.97 6.24 44.51
C LEU A 157 32.58 6.23 43.03
N GLU A 158 33.53 6.46 42.13
CA GLU A 158 33.32 6.38 40.69
C GLU A 158 32.80 4.99 40.28
N SER A 159 33.45 3.92 40.72
CA SER A 159 33.03 2.55 40.42
C SER A 159 31.61 2.26 40.92
N SER A 160 31.28 2.70 42.14
CA SER A 160 29.94 2.52 42.73
C SER A 160 28.85 3.26 41.96
N MET A 161 29.20 4.44 41.40
CA MET A 161 28.28 5.22 40.59
C MET A 161 28.11 4.67 39.18
N ILE A 162 29.17 4.15 38.56
CA ILE A 162 29.08 3.42 37.30
C ILE A 162 28.18 2.19 37.45
N GLU A 163 28.28 1.46 38.57
CA GLU A 163 27.37 0.35 38.88
C GLU A 163 25.92 0.83 39.04
N TRP A 164 25.70 1.99 39.68
CA TRP A 164 24.37 2.56 39.84
C TRP A 164 23.70 2.87 38.49
N MET A 165 24.47 3.32 37.49
CA MET A 165 23.96 3.62 36.13
C MET A 165 23.29 2.42 35.44
N ASP A 166 23.41 1.20 35.97
CA ASP A 166 22.85 -0.04 35.40
C ASP A 166 21.54 -0.51 36.06
N LYS A 167 20.95 0.27 36.99
CA LYS A 167 19.73 -0.13 37.72
C LYS A 167 18.44 -0.09 36.91
N GLY A 168 18.47 0.51 35.72
CA GLY A 168 17.33 0.65 34.83
C GLY A 168 17.06 -0.57 33.95
N VAL A 169 16.21 -0.36 32.95
CA VAL A 169 15.93 -1.32 31.89
C VAL A 169 17.15 -1.41 30.96
N SER A 170 17.54 -2.62 30.56
CA SER A 170 18.63 -2.80 29.60
C SER A 170 18.26 -2.27 28.21
N MET A 171 19.28 -1.92 27.44
CA MET A 171 19.12 -1.41 26.07
C MET A 171 18.32 -2.39 25.17
N THR A 172 18.49 -3.70 25.36
CA THR A 172 17.85 -4.77 24.56
C THR A 172 16.38 -5.04 24.90
N VAL A 173 15.87 -4.54 26.03
CA VAL A 173 14.47 -4.71 26.44
C VAL A 173 13.74 -3.37 26.62
N SER A 174 14.33 -2.29 26.12
CA SER A 174 13.76 -0.94 26.15
C SER A 174 12.39 -0.88 25.46
N PRO A 175 11.35 -0.31 26.10
CA PRO A 175 10.11 0.03 25.43
C PRO A 175 10.37 0.98 24.24
N GLY A 176 9.94 0.59 23.03
CA GLY A 176 10.21 1.36 21.81
C GLY A 176 11.62 1.10 21.24
N LYS A 177 11.99 -0.17 21.09
CA LYS A 177 13.30 -0.69 20.64
C LYS A 177 13.86 -0.13 19.32
N ASP A 178 13.11 0.65 18.55
CA ASP A 178 13.56 1.25 17.29
C ASP A 178 13.48 2.81 17.31
N GLY A 179 13.18 3.43 18.46
CA GLY A 179 12.91 4.87 18.61
C GLY A 179 13.87 5.63 19.54
N SER A 180 13.47 6.84 19.96
CA SER A 180 14.31 7.75 20.77
C SER A 180 14.74 7.18 22.13
N ASN A 181 13.92 6.34 22.75
CA ASN A 181 14.26 5.67 24.02
C ASN A 181 15.53 4.80 23.92
N LEU A 182 15.67 4.05 22.82
CA LEU A 182 16.87 3.24 22.57
C LEU A 182 18.12 4.12 22.54
N THR A 183 18.07 5.22 21.80
CA THR A 183 19.20 6.16 21.68
C THR A 183 19.51 6.93 22.97
N ASP A 184 18.51 7.13 23.84
CA ASP A 184 18.71 7.75 25.14
C ASP A 184 19.41 6.83 26.15
N ILE A 185 19.05 5.54 26.15
CA ILE A 185 19.78 4.51 26.90
C ILE A 185 21.20 4.36 26.34
N GLY A 186 21.32 4.31 25.01
CA GLY A 186 22.61 4.20 24.32
C GLY A 186 23.62 5.28 24.73
N GLN A 187 23.17 6.52 24.98
CA GLN A 187 24.04 7.62 25.43
C GLN A 187 24.76 7.30 26.75
N HIS A 188 24.04 6.81 27.78
CA HIS A 188 24.71 6.51 29.05
C HIS A 188 25.51 5.20 29.00
N TYR A 189 25.18 4.27 28.09
CA TYR A 189 26.03 3.11 27.79
C TYR A 189 27.37 3.55 27.18
N ILE A 190 27.36 4.51 26.25
CA ILE A 190 28.57 5.13 25.69
C ILE A 190 29.39 5.82 26.79
N MET A 191 28.73 6.58 27.67
CA MET A 191 29.40 7.21 28.82
C MET A 191 30.05 6.17 29.75
N ARG A 192 29.34 5.08 30.10
CA ARG A 192 29.90 3.97 30.89
C ARG A 192 31.10 3.35 30.20
N ALA A 193 30.97 3.04 28.91
CA ALA A 193 32.04 2.43 28.12
C ALA A 193 33.28 3.31 28.06
N CYS A 194 33.12 4.63 27.94
CA CYS A 194 34.20 5.59 28.06
C CYS A 194 34.82 5.59 29.47
N LEU A 195 34.00 5.63 30.51
CA LEU A 195 34.47 5.65 31.90
C LEU A 195 35.21 4.34 32.28
N THR A 196 34.85 3.21 31.70
CA THR A 196 35.48 1.91 31.97
C THR A 196 36.49 1.48 30.90
N GLU A 197 36.70 2.28 29.85
CA GLU A 197 37.47 1.92 28.65
C GLU A 197 37.04 0.56 28.04
N ASP A 198 35.74 0.26 28.10
CA ASP A 198 35.17 -1.02 27.64
C ASP A 198 34.73 -0.94 26.17
N SER A 199 35.58 -1.47 25.28
CA SER A 199 35.29 -1.52 23.84
C SER A 199 34.13 -2.44 23.47
N GLY A 200 33.86 -3.48 24.27
CA GLY A 200 32.72 -4.37 24.08
C GLY A 200 31.41 -3.65 24.36
N LEU A 201 31.35 -2.91 25.47
CA LEU A 201 30.18 -2.10 25.84
C LEU A 201 29.95 -0.96 24.84
N MET A 202 31.01 -0.29 24.39
CA MET A 202 30.94 0.74 23.34
C MET A 202 30.38 0.16 22.03
N GLN A 203 30.95 -0.95 21.56
CA GLN A 203 30.53 -1.59 20.33
C GLN A 203 29.08 -2.07 20.43
N HIS A 204 28.68 -2.62 21.57
CA HIS A 204 27.29 -3.02 21.81
C HIS A 204 26.34 -1.82 21.69
N ALA A 205 26.64 -0.70 22.37
CA ALA A 205 25.83 0.51 22.32
C ALA A 205 25.65 1.02 20.88
N VAL A 206 26.76 1.19 20.16
CA VAL A 206 26.75 1.67 18.76
C VAL A 206 26.08 0.69 17.81
N THR A 207 26.26 -0.62 18.01
CA THR A 207 25.61 -1.63 17.17
C THR A 207 24.09 -1.60 17.35
N GLU A 208 23.59 -1.60 18.59
CA GLU A 208 22.14 -1.59 18.84
C GLU A 208 21.48 -0.30 18.33
N THR A 209 22.05 0.87 18.63
CA THR A 209 21.50 2.15 18.15
C THR A 209 21.68 2.32 16.64
N GLY A 210 22.73 1.72 16.07
CA GLY A 210 22.87 1.64 14.62
C GLY A 210 21.82 0.72 14.00
N ASN A 211 21.38 -0.36 14.67
CA ASN A 211 20.43 -1.32 14.12
C ASN A 211 19.01 -0.76 13.95
N SER A 212 18.69 0.36 14.60
CA SER A 212 17.46 1.11 14.32
C SER A 212 17.53 1.91 13.02
N ILE A 213 18.72 2.20 12.49
CA ILE A 213 18.91 2.92 11.22
C ILE A 213 18.75 1.95 10.05
N LYS A 214 17.50 1.70 9.65
CA LYS A 214 17.12 0.76 8.59
C LYS A 214 15.82 1.21 7.91
N ILE A 215 15.61 0.70 6.70
CA ILE A 215 14.26 0.69 6.10
C ILE A 215 13.43 -0.35 6.86
N SER A 216 12.32 0.09 7.45
CA SER A 216 11.49 -0.71 8.34
C SER A 216 10.20 -1.16 7.67
N ALA A 217 9.91 -2.46 7.76
CA ALA A 217 8.60 -3.00 7.43
C ALA A 217 7.51 -2.53 8.41
N GLY A 218 7.86 -2.27 9.67
CA GLY A 218 6.97 -1.78 10.75
C GLY A 218 7.15 -0.29 11.03
N GLU A 219 7.26 0.11 12.29
CA GLU A 219 7.56 1.49 12.66
C GLU A 219 8.99 1.89 12.24
N GLY A 220 9.22 3.16 11.91
CA GLY A 220 10.52 3.70 11.51
C GLY A 220 10.54 4.30 10.11
N ILE A 221 11.75 4.42 9.55
CA ILE A 221 11.99 4.97 8.20
C ILE A 221 11.44 4.01 7.15
N LYS A 222 10.72 4.56 6.18
CA LYS A 222 10.11 3.83 5.08
C LYS A 222 10.91 3.92 3.80
N ARG A 223 10.64 3.02 2.86
CA ARG A 223 11.37 2.94 1.58
C ARG A 223 11.18 4.20 0.72
N ASP A 224 10.03 4.85 0.89
CA ASP A 224 9.67 6.12 0.27
C ASP A 224 10.24 7.35 1.01
N ASN A 225 11.07 7.16 2.06
CA ASN A 225 11.58 8.18 2.97
C ASN A 225 10.54 8.84 3.87
N SER A 226 9.33 8.29 4.00
CA SER A 226 8.43 8.66 5.09
C SER A 226 8.84 8.03 6.42
N TYR A 227 8.17 8.41 7.51
CA TYR A 227 8.39 7.84 8.83
C TYR A 227 7.08 7.50 9.51
N MET A 228 7.02 6.30 10.10
CA MET A 228 5.85 5.83 10.83
C MET A 228 6.15 5.50 12.29
N ALA A 229 5.16 5.76 13.15
CA ALA A 229 5.20 5.36 14.56
C ALA A 229 3.78 5.11 15.08
N HIS A 230 3.65 4.29 16.13
CA HIS A 230 2.36 3.83 16.66
C HIS A 230 1.53 3.09 15.59
N GLY A 231 2.14 2.06 15.01
CA GLY A 231 1.63 1.36 13.84
C GLY A 231 1.87 2.12 12.54
N ALA A 232 0.98 1.94 11.56
CA ALA A 232 1.12 2.49 10.21
C ALA A 232 0.67 3.96 10.09
N GLN A 233 1.09 4.81 11.03
CA GLN A 233 0.70 6.22 11.09
C GLN A 233 1.83 7.13 10.60
N LEU A 234 1.55 8.05 9.68
CA LEU A 234 2.48 9.12 9.31
C LEU A 234 2.90 9.95 10.54
N TYR A 235 4.20 10.04 10.80
CA TYR A 235 4.72 10.69 12.01
C TYR A 235 6.09 11.37 11.87
N ILE A 236 6.35 12.00 10.71
CA ILE A 236 7.65 12.60 10.37
C ILE A 236 8.15 13.64 11.40
N TYR A 237 7.30 14.59 11.84
CA TYR A 237 7.72 15.71 12.70
C TYR A 237 7.47 15.52 14.21
N GLY A 238 6.81 14.42 14.60
CA GLY A 238 6.72 14.04 16.01
C GLY A 238 7.73 12.96 16.37
N TYR A 239 7.35 11.67 16.31
CA TYR A 239 8.30 10.60 16.63
C TYR A 239 9.48 10.53 15.66
N GLY A 240 9.30 10.88 14.37
CA GLY A 240 10.40 11.00 13.43
C GLY A 240 11.42 12.07 13.85
N ARG A 241 10.96 13.23 14.35
CA ARG A 241 11.81 14.26 14.95
C ARG A 241 12.60 13.74 16.15
N GLU A 242 11.93 13.01 17.06
CA GLU A 242 12.59 12.42 18.23
C GLU A 242 13.63 11.36 17.83
N TYR A 243 13.34 10.57 16.80
CA TYR A 243 14.28 9.63 16.22
C TYR A 243 15.52 10.35 15.63
N VAL A 244 15.34 11.41 14.84
CA VAL A 244 16.44 12.21 14.28
C VAL A 244 17.31 12.81 15.40
N SER A 245 16.67 13.36 16.43
CA SER A 245 17.34 13.88 17.62
C SER A 245 18.16 12.80 18.33
N GLY A 246 17.58 11.61 18.53
CA GLY A 246 18.22 10.47 19.16
C GLY A 246 19.49 10.00 18.46
N ILE A 247 19.39 9.77 17.14
CA ILE A 247 20.55 9.35 16.33
C ILE A 247 21.65 10.43 16.34
N ARG A 248 21.26 11.70 16.19
CA ARG A 248 22.19 12.84 16.23
C ARG A 248 22.95 12.91 17.56
N ASN A 249 22.27 12.72 18.70
CA ASN A 249 22.88 12.81 20.04
C ASN A 249 24.01 11.78 20.24
N ILE A 250 23.94 10.66 19.54
CA ILE A 250 25.01 9.66 19.56
C ILE A 250 26.07 9.99 18.50
N ALA A 251 25.63 10.25 17.26
CA ALA A 251 26.52 10.45 16.12
C ALA A 251 27.53 11.57 16.36
N VAL A 252 27.14 12.68 17.00
CA VAL A 252 28.04 13.80 17.28
C VAL A 252 29.25 13.41 18.13
N ASN A 253 29.09 12.39 18.97
CA ASN A 253 30.15 11.92 19.86
C ASN A 253 31.09 10.92 19.16
N ILE A 254 30.57 10.05 18.30
CA ILE A 254 31.32 8.92 17.71
C ILE A 254 31.85 9.18 16.29
N THR A 255 31.36 10.20 15.57
CA THR A 255 31.79 10.48 14.20
C THR A 255 33.29 10.81 14.13
N GLY A 256 34.00 10.20 13.16
CA GLY A 256 35.45 10.34 13.01
C GLY A 256 36.29 9.49 13.96
N THR A 257 35.68 8.64 14.78
CA THR A 257 36.35 7.60 15.60
C THR A 257 36.19 6.22 14.94
N SER A 258 36.87 5.19 15.46
CA SER A 258 36.67 3.81 14.99
C SER A 258 35.27 3.26 15.28
N TYR A 259 34.48 3.93 16.14
CA TYR A 259 33.11 3.57 16.48
C TYR A 259 32.06 4.37 15.70
N ALA A 260 32.44 5.09 14.64
CA ALA A 260 31.47 5.80 13.80
C ALA A 260 30.43 4.82 13.19
N TYR A 261 29.20 5.30 12.98
CA TYR A 261 28.19 4.48 12.31
C TYR A 261 28.66 4.06 10.90
N PRO A 262 28.33 2.83 10.47
CA PRO A 262 28.64 2.37 9.12
C PRO A 262 28.08 3.32 8.03
N PRO A 263 28.82 3.60 6.93
CA PRO A 263 28.40 4.55 5.89
C PRO A 263 27.02 4.25 5.29
N GLU A 264 26.66 2.97 5.12
CA GLU A 264 25.36 2.55 4.60
C GLU A 264 24.20 2.93 5.52
N LYS A 265 24.42 2.94 6.84
CA LYS A 265 23.42 3.39 7.82
C LYS A 265 23.29 4.90 7.79
N VAL A 266 24.43 5.61 7.73
CA VAL A 266 24.43 7.08 7.58
C VAL A 266 23.70 7.50 6.29
N ALA A 267 23.85 6.76 5.19
CA ALA A 267 23.12 7.03 3.96
C ALA A 267 21.60 6.93 4.12
N ILE A 268 21.08 5.88 4.77
CA ILE A 268 19.64 5.73 5.06
C ILE A 268 19.13 6.89 5.93
N PHE A 269 19.88 7.25 6.96
CA PHE A 269 19.55 8.38 7.82
C PHE A 269 19.55 9.71 7.05
N SER A 270 20.57 9.95 6.22
CA SER A 270 20.71 11.13 5.37
C SER A 270 19.54 11.27 4.40
N ASP A 271 19.16 10.18 3.73
CA ASP A 271 18.04 10.17 2.79
C ASP A 271 16.72 10.48 3.49
N PHE A 272 16.46 9.89 4.67
CA PHE A 272 15.29 10.24 5.45
C PHE A 272 15.27 11.72 5.86
N VAL A 273 16.38 12.24 6.39
CA VAL A 273 16.44 13.64 6.84
C VAL A 273 16.22 14.60 5.67
N ARG A 274 16.90 14.38 4.53
CA ARG A 274 16.86 15.29 3.38
C ARG A 274 15.59 15.17 2.56
N ASN A 275 15.09 13.94 2.36
CA ASN A 275 13.99 13.66 1.43
C ASN A 275 12.64 13.46 2.13
N GLY A 276 12.61 13.20 3.43
CA GLY A 276 11.39 13.09 4.23
C GLY A 276 11.24 14.26 5.20
N PHE A 277 12.14 14.34 6.18
CA PHE A 277 12.03 15.28 7.30
C PHE A 277 12.08 16.75 6.85
N ILE A 278 13.11 17.18 6.14
CA ILE A 278 13.24 18.57 5.65
C ILE A 278 12.15 18.92 4.62
N LYS A 279 11.74 17.96 3.77
CA LYS A 279 10.77 18.21 2.70
C LYS A 279 9.36 18.47 3.23
N THR A 280 9.06 18.11 4.47
CA THR A 280 7.79 18.44 5.15
C THR A 280 7.73 19.87 5.70
N SER A 281 8.48 20.81 5.13
CA SER A 281 8.57 22.18 5.62
C SER A 281 8.59 23.23 4.52
N ARG A 282 7.97 24.39 4.82
CA ARG A 282 7.98 25.61 4.02
C ARG A 282 8.49 26.75 4.90
N GLY A 283 9.53 27.45 4.45
CA GLY A 283 10.18 28.49 5.25
C GLY A 283 10.58 27.98 6.65
N ALA A 284 10.08 28.64 7.69
CA ALA A 284 10.34 28.30 9.10
C ALA A 284 9.32 27.33 9.72
N TYR A 285 8.40 26.78 8.93
CA TYR A 285 7.25 26.03 9.41
C TYR A 285 7.13 24.65 8.75
N ALA A 286 6.50 23.72 9.45
CA ALA A 286 6.31 22.35 8.99
C ALA A 286 4.82 22.04 8.83
N ASP A 287 4.53 21.14 7.89
CA ASP A 287 3.17 20.70 7.57
C ASP A 287 2.47 20.09 8.79
N PHE A 288 1.29 20.61 9.14
CA PHE A 288 0.50 20.13 10.28
C PHE A 288 0.16 18.63 10.18
N ASN A 289 0.12 18.07 8.98
CA ASN A 289 -0.14 16.66 8.71
C ASN A 289 0.90 15.73 9.34
N ALA A 290 2.13 16.20 9.56
CA ALA A 290 3.28 15.38 9.98
C ALA A 290 3.45 15.24 11.50
N PHE A 291 2.59 15.88 12.32
CA PHE A 291 2.78 15.98 13.78
C PHE A 291 2.04 14.91 14.60
N GLY A 292 1.20 14.07 13.99
CA GLY A 292 0.31 13.16 14.73
C GLY A 292 -0.52 13.91 15.78
N ARG A 293 -0.62 13.39 17.01
CA ARG A 293 -1.37 14.10 18.08
C ARG A 293 -0.74 15.42 18.53
N SER A 294 0.56 15.60 18.27
CA SER A 294 1.33 16.76 18.74
C SER A 294 0.86 18.08 18.12
N ILE A 295 0.09 18.04 17.02
CA ILE A 295 -0.60 19.20 16.43
C ILE A 295 -1.42 20.00 17.45
N THR A 296 -1.81 19.37 18.56
CA THR A 296 -2.60 20.00 19.62
C THR A 296 -1.78 20.54 20.79
N ARG A 297 -0.45 20.67 20.65
CA ARG A 297 0.44 21.27 21.66
C ARG A 297 0.66 22.74 21.33
N SER A 298 0.60 23.61 22.35
CA SER A 298 0.85 25.04 22.15
C SER A 298 2.25 25.28 21.57
N GLY A 299 2.33 26.11 20.53
CA GLY A 299 3.60 26.46 19.85
C GLY A 299 4.11 25.44 18.82
N VAL A 300 3.35 24.38 18.53
CA VAL A 300 3.68 23.42 17.46
C VAL A 300 3.51 24.05 16.06
N GLY A 301 4.26 23.54 15.07
CA GLY A 301 4.18 23.96 13.68
C GLY A 301 5.46 24.60 13.13
N ARG A 302 6.47 24.88 13.98
CA ARG A 302 7.79 25.32 13.52
C ARG A 302 8.67 24.15 13.07
N ALA A 303 9.46 24.37 12.03
CA ALA A 303 10.54 23.49 11.64
C ALA A 303 11.69 23.53 12.68
N ASP A 304 12.33 22.39 12.96
CA ASP A 304 13.37 22.29 13.99
C ASP A 304 14.76 22.58 13.41
N VAL A 305 15.01 23.85 13.08
CA VAL A 305 16.27 24.30 12.46
C VAL A 305 17.50 24.02 13.31
N ASN A 306 17.36 24.08 14.64
CA ASN A 306 18.46 23.77 15.56
C ASN A 306 18.89 22.31 15.42
N LEU A 307 17.93 21.39 15.26
CA LEU A 307 18.24 19.98 15.02
C LEU A 307 18.91 19.79 13.66
N ILE A 308 18.44 20.48 12.61
CA ILE A 308 19.03 20.40 11.26
C ILE A 308 20.49 20.89 11.25
N GLU A 309 20.79 22.02 11.89
CA GLU A 309 22.16 22.53 12.06
C GLU A 309 23.08 21.50 12.72
N GLN A 310 22.57 20.76 13.70
CA GLN A 310 23.35 19.76 14.42
C GLN A 310 23.51 18.47 13.60
N VAL A 311 22.47 18.05 12.88
CA VAL A 311 22.52 16.90 11.97
C VAL A 311 23.53 17.15 10.84
N LYS A 312 23.58 18.38 10.29
CA LYS A 312 24.58 18.75 9.28
C LYS A 312 26.00 18.36 9.69
N ASN A 313 26.37 18.57 10.96
CA ASN A 313 27.74 18.30 11.44
C ASN A 313 28.12 16.81 11.49
N VAL A 314 27.14 15.91 11.38
CA VAL A 314 27.34 14.45 11.45
C VAL A 314 26.90 13.72 10.19
N ASP A 315 26.20 14.40 9.28
CA ASP A 315 25.79 13.86 8.00
C ASP A 315 26.92 13.90 6.95
N LEU A 316 26.66 13.39 5.76
CA LEU A 316 27.62 13.29 4.67
C LEU A 316 28.07 14.69 4.18
N PRO A 317 29.39 14.97 4.15
CA PRO A 317 29.92 16.31 3.81
C PRO A 317 29.43 16.88 2.47
N GLN A 318 29.13 16.01 1.50
CA GLN A 318 28.64 16.40 0.18
C GLN A 318 27.29 17.14 0.20
N TYR A 319 26.51 17.03 1.28
CA TYR A 319 25.21 17.69 1.41
C TYR A 319 25.24 18.97 2.26
N HIS A 320 26.39 19.35 2.84
CA HIS A 320 26.49 20.50 3.74
C HIS A 320 25.97 21.81 3.11
N ALA A 321 26.24 22.04 1.82
CA ALA A 321 25.75 23.24 1.14
C ALA A 321 24.22 23.27 1.03
N SER A 322 23.58 22.11 0.82
CA SER A 322 22.12 22.00 0.80
C SER A 322 21.52 22.26 2.19
N TYR A 323 22.17 21.76 3.25
CA TYR A 323 21.79 22.09 4.62
C TYR A 323 21.89 23.59 4.92
N ASP A 324 22.96 24.27 4.48
CA ASP A 324 23.12 25.72 4.68
C ASP A 324 21.97 26.51 4.05
N THR A 325 21.57 26.16 2.83
CA THR A 325 20.39 26.75 2.17
C THR A 325 19.11 26.52 2.98
N VAL A 326 18.87 25.30 3.46
CA VAL A 326 17.70 24.95 4.27
C VAL A 326 17.69 25.72 5.60
N ILE A 327 18.83 25.81 6.27
CA ILE A 327 18.99 26.49 7.56
C ILE A 327 18.69 27.99 7.40
N ALA A 328 19.21 28.64 6.36
CA ALA A 328 18.93 30.05 6.08
C ALA A 328 17.42 30.31 5.91
N ARG A 329 16.71 29.45 5.17
CA ARG A 329 15.24 29.50 5.04
C ARG A 329 14.54 29.28 6.38
N MET A 330 14.88 28.23 7.12
CA MET A 330 14.20 27.88 8.36
C MET A 330 14.46 28.87 9.50
N ARG A 331 15.57 29.63 9.44
CA ARG A 331 15.84 30.77 10.33
C ARG A 331 15.10 32.06 9.92
N ALA A 332 14.41 32.06 8.79
CA ALA A 332 13.87 33.25 8.14
C ALA A 332 14.95 34.32 7.90
N GLN A 333 16.18 33.89 7.62
CA GLN A 333 17.27 34.76 7.15
C GLN A 333 17.17 35.02 5.65
N GLU A 334 16.55 34.09 4.93
CA GLU A 334 16.19 34.18 3.52
C GLU A 334 14.68 33.91 3.37
N SER A 335 14.12 34.28 2.22
CA SER A 335 12.70 34.08 1.91
C SER A 335 12.33 32.58 1.80
N PRO A 336 11.04 32.22 2.00
CA PRO A 336 10.59 30.83 1.97
C PRO A 336 10.89 30.07 0.66
N ASP A 337 11.08 30.78 -0.46
CA ASP A 337 11.39 30.27 -1.79
C ASP A 337 12.90 30.00 -2.03
N TYR A 338 13.78 30.50 -1.16
CA TYR A 338 15.23 30.55 -1.41
C TYR A 338 15.85 29.16 -1.59
N GLY A 339 16.18 28.79 -2.82
CA GLY A 339 16.75 27.46 -3.12
C GLY A 339 15.73 26.32 -3.00
N VAL A 340 14.44 26.62 -3.18
CA VAL A 340 13.38 25.63 -3.40
C VAL A 340 13.28 25.36 -4.90
N THR A 341 13.31 24.09 -5.28
CA THR A 341 13.14 23.64 -6.67
C THR A 341 11.79 22.96 -6.85
N PRO A 342 11.15 23.06 -8.02
CA PRO A 342 9.95 22.27 -8.33
C PRO A 342 10.16 20.78 -8.05
N GLU A 343 9.29 20.19 -7.25
CA GLU A 343 9.38 18.78 -6.85
C GLU A 343 7.99 18.25 -6.49
N HIS A 344 7.73 16.97 -6.75
CA HIS A 344 6.53 16.27 -6.30
C HIS A 344 6.92 14.92 -5.69
N LEU A 345 6.56 14.72 -4.42
CA LEU A 345 6.90 13.55 -3.64
C LEU A 345 5.61 12.85 -3.20
N HIS A 346 5.40 11.63 -3.66
CA HIS A 346 4.34 10.77 -3.15
C HIS A 346 4.93 9.68 -2.26
N TYR A 347 4.61 9.71 -0.97
CA TYR A 347 5.00 8.72 0.02
C TYR A 347 3.96 7.59 0.05
N TRP A 348 4.08 6.65 -0.90
CA TRP A 348 3.10 5.59 -1.12
C TRP A 348 2.90 4.68 0.09
N GLN A 349 3.88 4.52 0.98
CA GLN A 349 3.71 3.70 2.18
C GLN A 349 2.87 4.41 3.25
N SER A 350 2.84 5.74 3.27
CA SER A 350 2.22 6.56 4.34
C SER A 350 1.02 7.40 3.90
N ASP A 351 0.54 7.19 2.66
CA ASP A 351 -0.60 7.89 2.05
C ASP A 351 -0.50 9.43 2.16
N TYR A 352 0.70 9.95 1.88
CA TYR A 352 1.02 11.37 2.01
C TYR A 352 1.73 11.89 0.76
N THR A 353 1.38 13.11 0.34
CA THR A 353 1.95 13.76 -0.85
C THR A 353 2.44 15.15 -0.48
N ILE A 354 3.58 15.55 -1.04
CA ILE A 354 4.10 16.92 -0.99
C ILE A 354 4.35 17.41 -2.40
N HIS A 355 3.90 18.62 -2.67
CA HIS A 355 4.19 19.33 -3.89
C HIS A 355 4.88 20.66 -3.59
N HIS A 356 6.15 20.78 -4.00
CA HIS A 356 6.96 21.98 -3.82
C HIS A 356 7.05 22.76 -5.11
N ARG A 357 6.90 24.08 -4.97
CA ARG A 357 7.25 25.08 -5.97
C ARG A 357 8.02 26.20 -5.30
N PRO A 358 8.76 27.03 -6.07
CA PRO A 358 9.42 28.19 -5.50
C PRO A 358 8.46 29.03 -4.66
N ASP A 359 7.26 29.28 -5.16
CA ASP A 359 6.31 30.18 -4.49
C ASP A 359 5.46 29.51 -3.40
N TYR A 360 5.38 28.17 -3.35
CA TYR A 360 4.50 27.50 -2.38
C TYR A 360 4.85 26.02 -2.10
N MET A 361 4.20 25.46 -1.08
CA MET A 361 4.13 24.05 -0.79
C MET A 361 2.65 23.63 -0.59
N VAL A 362 2.24 22.52 -1.20
CA VAL A 362 0.99 21.84 -0.86
C VAL A 362 1.30 20.46 -0.29
N GLY A 363 0.92 20.22 0.95
CA GLY A 363 0.94 18.89 1.58
C GLY A 363 -0.45 18.27 1.61
N LEU A 364 -0.58 16.99 1.30
CA LEU A 364 -1.86 16.27 1.24
C LEU A 364 -1.76 14.96 2.02
N ARG A 365 -2.60 14.79 3.04
CA ARG A 365 -2.67 13.55 3.84
C ARG A 365 -3.99 12.81 3.64
N ASN A 366 -3.87 11.55 3.24
CA ASN A 366 -4.96 10.61 3.11
C ASN A 366 -4.82 9.46 4.12
N VAL A 367 -5.71 8.48 4.03
CA VAL A 367 -5.67 7.23 4.78
C VAL A 367 -6.24 6.09 3.93
N SER A 368 -5.65 4.90 4.04
CA SER A 368 -6.11 3.67 3.39
C SER A 368 -6.26 2.56 4.40
N THR A 369 -6.65 1.36 3.98
CA THR A 369 -6.59 0.16 4.84
C THR A 369 -5.18 -0.22 5.28
N ARG A 370 -4.14 0.31 4.62
CA ARG A 370 -2.72 0.04 4.91
C ARG A 370 -2.17 1.00 5.98
N THR A 371 -2.77 2.16 6.12
CA THR A 371 -2.36 3.21 7.07
C THR A 371 -3.44 3.45 8.11
N VAL A 372 -3.11 4.25 9.13
CA VAL A 372 -4.06 4.61 10.18
C VAL A 372 -4.27 6.11 10.31
N LYS A 373 -5.47 6.45 10.78
CA LYS A 373 -5.87 7.83 11.05
C LYS A 373 -5.00 8.48 12.11
N SER A 374 -4.97 9.82 12.08
CA SER A 374 -4.28 10.63 13.09
C SER A 374 -4.77 10.27 14.49
N GLU A 375 -3.84 9.92 15.37
CA GLU A 375 -4.15 9.36 16.68
C GLU A 375 -4.73 10.38 17.66
N MET A 376 -5.49 9.87 18.63
CA MET A 376 -5.76 10.52 19.90
C MET A 376 -5.00 9.74 20.97
N GLY A 377 -4.44 10.38 21.99
CA GLY A 377 -3.72 9.65 23.04
C GLY A 377 -3.31 10.58 24.18
N ASN A 378 -3.29 10.07 25.41
CA ASN A 378 -2.96 10.86 26.61
C ASN A 378 -3.78 12.17 26.78
N GLY A 379 -5.03 12.19 26.30
CA GLY A 379 -5.86 13.39 26.32
C GLY A 379 -5.46 14.44 25.27
N GLU A 380 -4.54 14.14 24.35
CA GLU A 380 -4.15 14.97 23.21
C GLU A 380 -4.94 14.61 21.94
N ASN A 381 -5.13 15.59 21.05
CA ASN A 381 -5.82 15.46 19.76
C ASN A 381 -7.26 14.93 19.83
N ILE A 382 -8.02 15.44 20.79
CA ILE A 382 -9.39 15.03 21.09
C ILE A 382 -10.31 15.20 19.87
N LYS A 383 -10.16 16.31 19.12
CA LYS A 383 -11.03 16.66 17.99
C LYS A 383 -10.47 16.30 16.62
N GLY A 384 -9.30 15.67 16.52
CA GLY A 384 -8.60 15.36 15.27
C GLY A 384 -9.18 14.23 14.42
N HIS A 385 -10.50 14.12 14.31
CA HIS A 385 -11.19 13.03 13.63
C HIS A 385 -10.89 12.98 12.12
N PHE A 386 -10.80 14.15 11.48
CA PHE A 386 -10.78 14.27 10.01
C PHE A 386 -9.43 14.70 9.43
N LEU A 387 -8.36 14.65 10.23
CA LEU A 387 -7.00 15.06 9.82
C LEU A 387 -6.37 14.17 8.73
N THR A 388 -7.03 13.11 8.30
CA THR A 388 -6.49 12.15 7.31
C THR A 388 -7.46 11.88 6.17
N ASP A 389 -8.53 12.67 6.04
CA ASP A 389 -9.59 12.45 5.04
C ASP A 389 -9.43 13.38 3.84
N GLY A 390 -8.19 13.48 3.33
CA GLY A 390 -7.81 14.43 2.28
C GLY A 390 -7.43 15.81 2.82
N ALA A 391 -6.66 15.85 3.91
CA ALA A 391 -6.26 17.10 4.56
C ALA A 391 -5.16 17.83 3.76
N THR A 392 -5.40 19.07 3.32
CA THR A 392 -4.47 19.87 2.52
C THR A 392 -3.82 21.00 3.33
N TYR A 393 -2.51 20.96 3.49
CA TYR A 393 -1.70 22.08 3.99
C TYR A 393 -1.27 22.96 2.82
N ILE A 394 -1.72 24.21 2.78
CA ILE A 394 -1.44 25.16 1.71
C ILE A 394 -0.56 26.27 2.26
N ALA A 395 0.71 26.31 1.86
CA ALA A 395 1.70 27.22 2.44
C ALA A 395 2.47 28.00 1.39
N VAL A 396 2.39 29.32 1.44
CA VAL A 396 3.19 30.29 0.68
C VAL A 396 4.35 30.76 1.55
N ASP A 397 4.05 31.28 2.75
CA ASP A 397 5.04 31.74 3.72
C ASP A 397 5.37 30.68 4.79
N GLY A 398 4.41 29.80 5.09
CA GLY A 398 4.54 28.66 5.99
C GLY A 398 3.74 28.77 7.29
N ASP A 399 3.42 29.99 7.77
CA ASP A 399 2.68 30.24 9.01
C ASP A 399 1.17 30.32 8.88
N GLU A 400 0.59 30.02 7.71
CA GLU A 400 -0.85 30.13 7.46
C GLU A 400 -1.71 29.38 8.48
N TYR A 401 -1.14 28.35 9.13
CA TYR A 401 -1.80 27.55 10.16
C TYR A 401 -1.09 27.58 11.52
N PHE A 402 -0.01 28.35 11.69
CA PHE A 402 0.76 28.35 12.93
C PHE A 402 -0.04 28.98 14.08
N GLY A 403 -0.56 28.14 14.99
CA GLY A 403 -1.29 28.59 16.18
C GLY A 403 -2.82 28.65 16.04
N VAL A 404 -3.40 28.36 14.87
CA VAL A 404 -4.86 28.44 14.62
C VAL A 404 -5.65 27.26 15.20
N TYR A 405 -5.01 26.12 15.46
CA TYR A 405 -5.63 24.86 15.87
C TYR A 405 -6.64 24.93 17.05
N PRO A 406 -6.43 25.70 18.14
CA PRO A 406 -7.40 25.79 19.24
C PRO A 406 -8.72 26.44 18.83
N VAL A 407 -8.75 27.23 17.74
CA VAL A 407 -9.94 27.93 17.26
C VAL A 407 -10.52 27.34 15.98
N TRP A 408 -9.93 26.27 15.44
CA TRP A 408 -10.45 25.58 14.27
C TRP A 408 -11.86 25.01 14.49
N ASP A 409 -12.67 25.07 13.44
CA ASP A 409 -13.77 24.14 13.24
C ASP A 409 -13.18 22.80 12.79
N TRP A 410 -13.03 21.87 13.72
CA TRP A 410 -12.40 20.57 13.46
C TRP A 410 -13.20 19.66 12.51
N ASN A 411 -14.45 20.02 12.17
CA ASN A 411 -15.25 19.40 11.10
C ASN A 411 -15.06 20.08 9.73
N LYS A 412 -14.09 20.98 9.60
CA LYS A 412 -13.73 21.71 8.37
C LYS A 412 -12.22 21.74 8.20
N ILE A 413 -11.58 20.58 8.34
CA ILE A 413 -10.15 20.46 8.06
C ILE A 413 -9.93 20.83 6.58
N PRO A 414 -8.97 21.72 6.24
CA PRO A 414 -8.67 22.07 4.86
C PRO A 414 -8.57 20.82 3.95
N GLY A 415 -9.22 20.82 2.80
CA GLY A 415 -9.26 19.72 1.82
C GLY A 415 -10.26 18.59 2.11
N ALA A 416 -10.68 18.40 3.36
CA ALA A 416 -11.46 17.24 3.77
C ALA A 416 -12.94 17.35 3.36
N THR A 417 -13.55 16.20 3.02
CA THR A 417 -15.00 16.06 2.84
C THR A 417 -15.57 15.37 4.07
N THR A 418 -16.44 16.03 4.84
CA THR A 418 -16.81 15.55 6.18
C THR A 418 -18.26 15.89 6.56
N PRO A 419 -18.88 15.11 7.47
CA PRO A 419 -20.09 15.54 8.15
C PRO A 419 -19.79 16.69 9.13
N ALA A 420 -20.65 17.70 9.14
CA ALA A 420 -20.53 18.89 9.99
C ALA A 420 -20.92 18.63 11.47
N ILE A 421 -20.27 17.65 12.10
CA ILE A 421 -20.51 17.24 13.48
C ILE A 421 -20.19 18.36 14.48
N THR A 422 -21.00 18.53 15.51
CA THR A 422 -20.76 19.53 16.58
C THR A 422 -20.27 18.90 17.88
N SER A 423 -20.33 17.58 17.99
CA SER A 423 -19.87 16.80 19.15
C SER A 423 -18.75 15.84 18.74
N PHE A 424 -17.64 15.90 19.47
CA PHE A 424 -16.45 15.08 19.22
C PHE A 424 -16.34 14.04 20.33
N THR A 425 -16.81 12.82 20.07
CA THR A 425 -16.69 11.72 21.01
C THR A 425 -15.24 11.21 20.99
N PRO A 426 -14.59 11.00 22.15
CA PRO A 426 -13.23 10.46 22.20
C PRO A 426 -13.11 9.16 21.38
N ARG A 427 -12.12 9.14 20.47
CA ARG A 427 -11.76 7.96 19.69
C ARG A 427 -10.87 7.02 20.49
N SER A 428 -10.67 5.79 20.00
CA SER A 428 -9.66 4.88 20.56
C SER A 428 -8.28 5.54 20.57
N SER A 429 -7.52 5.26 21.63
CA SER A 429 -6.17 5.81 21.74
C SER A 429 -5.20 5.17 20.74
N TRP A 430 -4.14 5.91 20.40
CA TRP A 430 -2.98 5.45 19.62
C TRP A 430 -3.25 5.12 18.16
N GLY A 431 -4.26 5.75 17.55
CA GLY A 431 -4.45 5.70 16.11
C GLY A 431 -4.75 4.28 15.60
N SER A 432 -5.44 3.46 16.38
CA SER A 432 -5.78 2.07 15.99
C SER A 432 -6.89 1.96 14.93
N ASN A 433 -7.17 3.05 14.19
CA ASN A 433 -8.29 3.15 13.27
C ASN A 433 -7.74 3.22 11.84
N PRO A 434 -7.69 2.11 11.10
CA PRO A 434 -7.28 2.13 9.71
C PRO A 434 -8.29 2.93 8.85
N GLY A 435 -7.84 3.37 7.68
CA GLY A 435 -8.76 3.78 6.62
C GLY A 435 -9.60 2.60 6.14
N LYS A 436 -10.65 2.89 5.36
CA LYS A 436 -11.66 1.88 4.99
C LYS A 436 -11.57 1.39 3.55
N THR A 437 -10.72 2.01 2.74
CA THR A 437 -10.61 1.73 1.31
C THR A 437 -9.16 1.54 0.89
N ASN A 438 -8.97 0.81 -0.20
CA ASN A 438 -7.63 0.44 -0.70
C ASN A 438 -7.16 1.37 -1.82
N PHE A 439 -8.07 1.96 -2.60
CA PHE A 439 -7.73 2.80 -3.76
C PHE A 439 -7.35 4.22 -3.32
N VAL A 440 -6.16 4.33 -2.73
CA VAL A 440 -5.62 5.56 -2.15
C VAL A 440 -4.13 5.61 -2.46
N GLY A 441 -3.63 6.69 -3.04
CA GLY A 441 -2.23 6.77 -3.45
C GLY A 441 -2.01 7.88 -4.46
N GLY A 442 -0.94 7.79 -5.23
CA GLY A 442 -0.60 8.81 -6.21
C GLY A 442 0.54 8.40 -7.15
N VAL A 443 0.57 9.07 -8.30
CA VAL A 443 1.65 8.95 -9.28
C VAL A 443 2.58 10.15 -9.17
N SER A 444 3.88 9.93 -9.32
CA SER A 444 4.90 10.99 -9.34
C SER A 444 5.98 10.68 -10.37
N ASP A 445 6.40 11.69 -11.13
CA ASP A 445 7.66 11.64 -11.91
C ASP A 445 8.82 12.39 -11.23
N GLY A 446 8.63 12.80 -9.98
CA GLY A 446 9.57 13.60 -9.20
C GLY A 446 9.34 15.11 -9.28
N GLN A 447 8.58 15.62 -10.25
CA GLN A 447 8.28 17.06 -10.39
C GLN A 447 6.78 17.36 -10.41
N TYR A 448 5.99 16.45 -10.97
CA TYR A 448 4.54 16.52 -11.08
C TYR A 448 3.92 15.19 -10.64
N GLY A 449 2.63 15.22 -10.38
CA GLY A 449 1.92 14.03 -9.98
C GLY A 449 0.45 14.29 -9.73
N ALA A 450 -0.27 13.20 -9.49
CA ALA A 450 -1.66 13.22 -9.09
C ALA A 450 -1.87 12.29 -7.90
N SER A 451 -2.82 12.61 -7.03
CA SER A 451 -3.18 11.80 -5.86
C SER A 451 -4.67 11.49 -5.85
N VAL A 452 -5.04 10.37 -5.26
CA VAL A 452 -6.42 9.88 -5.15
C VAL A 452 -6.73 9.40 -3.73
N TYR A 453 -7.97 9.67 -3.30
CA TYR A 453 -8.61 9.05 -2.15
C TYR A 453 -10.04 8.63 -2.52
N ASP A 454 -10.25 7.32 -2.69
CA ASP A 454 -11.58 6.73 -2.79
C ASP A 454 -12.19 6.61 -1.39
N MET A 455 -12.83 7.67 -0.92
CA MET A 455 -13.33 7.76 0.45
C MET A 455 -14.61 6.92 0.64
N ASP A 456 -14.65 6.16 1.73
CA ASP A 456 -15.88 5.55 2.28
C ASP A 456 -15.79 5.55 3.81
N ASP A 457 -16.05 6.71 4.42
CA ASP A 457 -15.94 6.86 5.87
C ASP A 457 -16.95 7.86 6.45
N TYR A 458 -17.21 7.75 7.75
CA TYR A 458 -18.16 8.60 8.46
C TYR A 458 -19.53 8.68 7.77
N ASN A 459 -19.99 7.54 7.24
CA ASN A 459 -21.23 7.43 6.47
C ASN A 459 -21.26 8.34 5.22
N THR A 460 -20.08 8.64 4.66
CA THR A 460 -19.88 9.53 3.51
C THR A 460 -18.91 8.86 2.53
N LYS A 461 -19.31 8.78 1.26
CA LYS A 461 -18.48 8.30 0.15
C LYS A 461 -18.15 9.47 -0.77
N ALA A 462 -16.93 9.48 -1.31
CA ALA A 462 -16.51 10.47 -2.30
C ALA A 462 -15.28 9.98 -3.09
N LYS A 463 -15.24 10.26 -4.39
CA LYS A 463 -14.04 10.13 -5.23
C LYS A 463 -13.27 11.44 -5.20
N LYS A 464 -12.17 11.51 -4.44
CA LYS A 464 -11.36 12.73 -4.29
C LYS A 464 -10.06 12.58 -5.05
N ALA A 465 -9.75 13.54 -5.92
CA ALA A 465 -8.49 13.57 -6.67
C ALA A 465 -7.86 14.96 -6.69
N TRP A 466 -6.53 15.00 -6.69
CA TRP A 466 -5.72 16.21 -6.74
C TRP A 466 -4.69 16.09 -7.86
N PHE A 467 -4.67 17.07 -8.78
CA PHE A 467 -3.80 17.09 -9.94
C PHE A 467 -2.85 18.28 -9.82
N PHE A 468 -1.55 18.01 -9.69
CA PHE A 468 -0.56 19.01 -9.30
C PHE A 468 0.25 19.44 -10.54
N PHE A 469 0.11 20.72 -10.92
CA PHE A 469 0.86 21.38 -11.99
C PHE A 469 1.81 22.43 -11.40
N ASP A 470 2.28 23.41 -12.18
CA ASP A 470 3.21 24.41 -11.65
C ASP A 470 2.49 25.43 -10.77
N GLU A 471 1.61 26.22 -11.35
CA GLU A 471 0.88 27.30 -10.69
C GLU A 471 -0.43 26.84 -10.05
N ALA A 472 -0.90 25.64 -10.40
CA ALA A 472 -2.25 25.19 -10.12
C ALA A 472 -2.31 23.78 -9.55
N VAL A 473 -3.20 23.59 -8.58
CA VAL A 473 -3.65 22.27 -8.13
C VAL A 473 -5.15 22.15 -8.39
N ILE A 474 -5.56 21.29 -9.33
CA ILE A 474 -6.98 21.00 -9.56
C ILE A 474 -7.43 19.97 -8.52
N CYS A 475 -8.49 20.30 -7.78
CA CYS A 475 -9.07 19.47 -6.75
C CYS A 475 -10.48 19.06 -7.15
N LEU A 476 -10.68 17.77 -7.39
CA LEU A 476 -11.95 17.20 -7.86
C LEU A 476 -12.58 16.29 -6.81
N GLY A 477 -13.90 16.37 -6.73
CA GLY A 477 -14.76 15.48 -5.95
C GLY A 477 -15.91 15.00 -6.82
N ALA A 478 -16.15 13.69 -6.86
CA ALA A 478 -17.29 13.09 -7.55
C ALA A 478 -17.96 12.01 -6.69
N ALA A 479 -19.17 11.62 -7.08
CA ALA A 479 -19.94 10.56 -6.43
C ALA A 479 -20.07 10.77 -4.91
N ILE A 480 -20.28 12.02 -4.48
CA ILE A 480 -20.47 12.35 -3.08
C ILE A 480 -21.85 11.84 -2.67
N ASN A 481 -21.84 10.82 -1.81
CA ASN A 481 -23.04 10.17 -1.30
C ASN A 481 -22.92 10.07 0.21
N ALA A 482 -23.97 10.42 0.97
CA ALA A 482 -23.92 10.27 2.42
C ALA A 482 -25.22 9.80 3.04
N THR A 483 -25.05 9.02 4.12
CA THR A 483 -26.11 8.61 5.05
C THR A 483 -25.86 9.16 6.46
N ALA A 484 -24.85 10.02 6.63
CA ALA A 484 -24.65 10.78 7.86
C ALA A 484 -25.88 11.67 8.16
N PRO A 485 -26.25 11.87 9.43
CA PRO A 485 -27.37 12.73 9.78
C PRO A 485 -27.05 14.24 9.64
N GLU A 486 -25.77 14.61 9.63
CA GLU A 486 -25.32 16.00 9.46
C GLU A 486 -25.22 16.42 7.99
N ALA A 487 -25.14 17.74 7.76
CA ALA A 487 -24.75 18.27 6.46
C ALA A 487 -23.31 17.89 6.11
N ILE A 488 -23.08 17.48 4.86
CA ILE A 488 -21.77 17.19 4.31
C ILE A 488 -21.18 18.47 3.73
N ASN A 489 -19.89 18.68 3.99
CA ASN A 489 -19.12 19.79 3.45
C ASN A 489 -17.81 19.29 2.85
N THR A 490 -17.28 20.01 1.87
CA THR A 490 -15.88 19.90 1.46
C THR A 490 -15.19 21.21 1.75
N THR A 491 -14.25 21.21 2.69
CA THR A 491 -13.51 22.43 3.01
C THR A 491 -12.37 22.64 2.03
N ILE A 492 -12.24 23.86 1.52
CA ILE A 492 -11.15 24.26 0.63
C ILE A 492 -9.97 24.73 1.48
N ASN A 493 -10.21 25.66 2.41
CA ASN A 493 -9.19 26.12 3.34
C ASN A 493 -9.79 26.63 4.67
N GLN A 494 -8.98 26.60 5.72
CA GLN A 494 -9.26 27.16 7.05
C GLN A 494 -7.93 27.63 7.69
N ALA A 495 -7.50 28.83 7.34
CA ALA A 495 -6.21 29.42 7.70
C ALA A 495 -6.38 30.70 8.54
N LEU A 496 -5.29 31.21 9.10
CA LEU A 496 -5.27 32.54 9.72
C LEU A 496 -5.69 33.60 8.69
N LEU A 497 -6.56 34.52 9.10
CA LEU A 497 -6.98 35.63 8.25
C LEU A 497 -5.91 36.73 8.28
N GLU A 498 -5.12 36.79 7.22
CA GLU A 498 -4.20 37.89 6.95
C GLU A 498 -4.62 38.71 5.73
N GLY A 499 -4.59 40.04 5.86
CA GLY A 499 -4.96 40.96 4.79
C GLY A 499 -6.45 40.94 4.40
N SER A 500 -6.72 41.41 3.19
CA SER A 500 -8.08 41.50 2.63
C SER A 500 -8.50 40.18 1.97
N VAL A 501 -9.78 39.87 2.04
CA VAL A 501 -10.40 38.79 1.25
C VAL A 501 -11.15 39.41 0.08
N VAL A 502 -10.88 38.92 -1.13
CA VAL A 502 -11.53 39.40 -2.36
C VAL A 502 -12.30 38.25 -2.99
N ALA A 503 -13.50 38.52 -3.50
CA ALA A 503 -14.29 37.55 -4.25
C ALA A 503 -14.89 38.18 -5.50
N ASP A 504 -15.00 37.41 -6.58
CA ASP A 504 -15.68 37.81 -7.80
C ASP A 504 -16.91 36.93 -8.05
N THR A 505 -18.03 37.59 -8.33
CA THR A 505 -19.29 36.94 -8.73
C THR A 505 -19.78 37.40 -10.11
N GLY A 506 -18.85 37.74 -11.01
CA GLY A 506 -19.14 38.21 -12.38
C GLY A 506 -19.21 39.73 -12.54
N SER A 507 -18.80 40.51 -11.54
CA SER A 507 -18.83 41.99 -11.58
C SER A 507 -17.45 42.66 -11.42
N GLY A 508 -16.38 41.87 -11.49
CA GLY A 508 -15.05 42.28 -11.05
C GLY A 508 -14.88 42.02 -9.54
N GLY A 509 -13.66 41.65 -9.14
CA GLY A 509 -13.34 41.30 -7.76
C GLY A 509 -13.66 42.41 -6.77
N ALA A 510 -14.38 42.08 -5.70
CA ALA A 510 -14.76 42.99 -4.62
C ALA A 510 -14.17 42.51 -3.28
N THR A 511 -13.62 43.45 -2.51
CA THR A 511 -13.18 43.17 -1.13
C THR A 511 -14.39 42.91 -0.23
N LEU A 512 -14.39 41.76 0.45
CA LEU A 512 -15.45 41.37 1.36
C LEU A 512 -15.28 42.06 2.73
N THR A 513 -16.39 42.52 3.30
CA THR A 513 -16.41 42.91 4.71
C THR A 513 -16.24 41.68 5.60
N SER A 514 -15.77 41.86 6.84
CA SER A 514 -15.73 40.75 7.81
C SER A 514 -17.13 40.20 8.07
N GLY A 515 -17.26 38.87 8.09
CA GLY A 515 -18.51 38.19 8.39
C GLY A 515 -18.61 36.82 7.72
N SER A 516 -19.85 36.37 7.55
CA SER A 516 -20.20 35.14 6.84
C SER A 516 -20.84 35.47 5.48
N HIS A 517 -20.39 34.79 4.44
CA HIS A 517 -20.79 35.02 3.05
C HIS A 517 -21.24 33.69 2.43
N ALA A 518 -22.22 33.76 1.54
CA ALA A 518 -22.76 32.61 0.84
C ALA A 518 -22.90 32.92 -0.65
N PHE A 519 -22.46 31.96 -1.46
CA PHE A 519 -22.49 32.01 -2.90
C PHE A 519 -23.24 30.79 -3.42
N SER A 520 -24.13 31.00 -4.38
CA SER A 520 -24.98 29.97 -4.96
C SER A 520 -24.74 29.94 -6.45
N ASP A 521 -23.81 29.08 -6.88
CA ASP A 521 -23.40 28.88 -8.27
C ASP A 521 -22.89 30.13 -8.99
N ASN A 522 -22.46 31.13 -8.22
CA ASN A 522 -22.08 32.44 -8.74
C ASN A 522 -20.71 32.94 -8.26
N LEU A 523 -19.97 32.17 -7.46
CA LEU A 523 -18.58 32.54 -7.12
C LEU A 523 -17.67 32.06 -8.25
N ASN A 524 -16.98 32.98 -8.91
CA ASN A 524 -16.02 32.63 -9.97
C ASN A 524 -14.65 32.35 -9.37
N TRP A 525 -14.20 33.24 -8.48
CA TRP A 525 -12.96 33.09 -7.73
C TRP A 525 -13.00 33.86 -6.42
N ALA A 526 -12.19 33.40 -5.47
CA ALA A 526 -11.84 34.11 -4.25
C ALA A 526 -10.31 34.22 -4.14
N TRP A 527 -9.83 35.21 -3.40
CA TRP A 527 -8.41 35.41 -3.14
C TRP A 527 -8.20 35.85 -1.69
N HIS A 528 -7.22 35.24 -1.03
CA HIS A 528 -6.81 35.55 0.34
C HIS A 528 -5.34 35.15 0.55
N ASN A 529 -4.55 36.03 1.16
CA ASN A 529 -3.16 35.81 1.57
C ASN A 529 -2.29 35.12 0.49
N ASP A 530 -2.24 35.72 -0.70
CA ASP A 530 -1.51 35.21 -1.87
C ASP A 530 -1.92 33.79 -2.33
N VAL A 531 -3.16 33.39 -2.02
CA VAL A 531 -3.78 32.16 -2.54
C VAL A 531 -5.05 32.50 -3.30
N GLY A 532 -5.07 32.12 -4.59
CA GLY A 532 -6.27 32.15 -5.42
C GLY A 532 -7.07 30.84 -5.32
N TYR A 533 -8.39 30.95 -5.34
CA TYR A 533 -9.34 29.83 -5.34
C TYR A 533 -10.32 30.05 -6.49
N VAL A 534 -10.27 29.23 -7.53
CA VAL A 534 -11.12 29.36 -8.74
C VAL A 534 -12.15 28.23 -8.76
N PHE A 535 -13.37 28.55 -9.22
CA PHE A 535 -14.54 27.67 -9.20
C PHE A 535 -15.11 27.46 -10.61
N PRO A 536 -14.49 26.59 -11.44
CA PRO A 536 -14.87 26.44 -12.85
C PRO A 536 -16.32 25.97 -13.08
N GLU A 537 -16.87 25.22 -12.13
CA GLU A 537 -18.22 24.63 -12.20
C GLU A 537 -19.21 25.30 -11.23
N GLY A 538 -18.83 26.38 -10.54
CA GLY A 538 -19.67 27.02 -9.53
C GLY A 538 -19.83 26.17 -8.25
N GLY A 539 -21.06 26.04 -7.73
CA GLY A 539 -21.39 25.30 -6.51
C GLY A 539 -21.94 26.15 -5.36
N GLN A 540 -22.40 25.47 -4.30
CA GLN A 540 -22.85 26.11 -3.07
C GLN A 540 -21.66 26.36 -2.14
N VAL A 541 -21.09 27.56 -2.21
CA VAL A 541 -19.86 27.91 -1.50
C VAL A 541 -20.16 28.87 -0.35
N LYS A 542 -19.49 28.66 0.77
CA LYS A 542 -19.52 29.54 1.94
C LYS A 542 -18.13 30.03 2.26
N LEU A 543 -18.05 31.27 2.73
CA LEU A 543 -16.81 31.91 3.14
C LEU A 543 -17.03 32.66 4.45
N ASN A 544 -16.16 32.45 5.42
CA ASN A 544 -16.07 33.27 6.63
C ASN A 544 -14.70 33.96 6.71
N ASN A 545 -14.70 35.24 7.06
CA ASN A 545 -13.50 36.05 7.31
C ASN A 545 -13.69 36.86 8.61
N GLN A 546 -13.73 36.14 9.73
CA GLN A 546 -14.12 36.69 11.04
C GLN A 546 -13.41 35.96 12.19
N SER A 547 -13.47 36.53 13.39
CA SER A 547 -12.91 35.93 14.60
C SER A 547 -13.52 34.56 14.93
N GLN A 548 -12.68 33.61 15.33
CA GLN A 548 -13.09 32.34 15.94
C GLN A 548 -12.42 32.21 17.32
N SER A 549 -13.09 31.58 18.28
CA SER A 549 -12.58 31.39 19.64
C SER A 549 -12.63 29.94 20.07
N GLY A 550 -11.69 29.57 20.94
CA GLY A 550 -11.58 28.24 21.52
C GLY A 550 -10.56 28.19 22.64
N SER A 551 -10.06 27.01 22.98
CA SER A 551 -8.95 26.86 23.94
C SER A 551 -8.13 25.63 23.61
N TRP A 552 -6.84 25.67 23.94
CA TRP A 552 -5.96 24.51 23.79
C TRP A 552 -6.46 23.31 24.61
N SER A 553 -6.97 23.55 25.82
CA SER A 553 -7.55 22.49 26.67
C SER A 553 -8.68 21.70 25.99
N SER A 554 -9.41 22.33 25.05
CA SER A 554 -10.53 21.68 24.35
C SER A 554 -10.09 20.65 23.30
N ILE A 555 -8.82 20.68 22.91
CA ILE A 555 -8.21 19.76 21.95
C ILE A 555 -7.08 18.93 22.57
N ASN A 556 -6.53 19.37 23.71
CA ASN A 556 -5.48 18.72 24.48
C ASN A 556 -5.64 19.01 25.99
N GLN A 557 -6.03 17.99 26.77
CA GLN A 557 -6.40 18.13 28.19
C GLN A 557 -5.28 18.65 29.10
N THR A 558 -4.02 18.60 28.64
CA THR A 558 -2.85 19.04 29.42
C THR A 558 -2.51 20.52 29.21
N GLN A 559 -3.17 21.19 28.26
CA GLN A 559 -2.87 22.56 27.85
C GLN A 559 -3.78 23.59 28.54
N SER A 560 -3.44 24.86 28.36
CA SER A 560 -4.18 25.98 28.96
C SER A 560 -5.68 25.99 28.58
N SER A 561 -6.53 26.24 29.58
CA SER A 561 -7.96 26.47 29.40
C SER A 561 -8.32 27.93 29.11
N ALA A 562 -7.33 28.82 29.03
CA ALA A 562 -7.56 30.20 28.62
C ALA A 562 -8.17 30.25 27.22
N GLN A 563 -9.12 31.17 27.04
CA GLN A 563 -9.72 31.40 25.73
C GLN A 563 -8.68 32.04 24.80
N VAL A 564 -8.57 31.47 23.61
CA VAL A 564 -7.79 31.98 22.48
C VAL A 564 -8.79 32.46 21.43
N THR A 565 -8.48 33.57 20.78
CA THR A 565 -9.27 34.12 19.68
C THR A 565 -8.30 34.49 18.57
N GLU A 566 -8.58 34.01 17.36
CA GLU A 566 -7.84 34.36 16.14
C GLU A 566 -8.81 34.80 15.06
N GLU A 567 -8.35 35.63 14.14
CA GLU A 567 -9.07 35.92 12.90
C GLU A 567 -8.84 34.77 11.92
N VAL A 568 -9.92 34.21 11.35
CA VAL A 568 -9.84 33.00 10.52
C VAL A 568 -10.50 33.21 9.16
N PHE A 569 -9.78 32.85 8.10
CA PHE A 569 -10.33 32.67 6.76
C PHE A 569 -10.77 31.21 6.60
N LYS A 570 -12.02 30.98 6.25
CA LYS A 570 -12.58 29.64 6.06
C LYS A 570 -13.48 29.60 4.84
N LEU A 571 -13.22 28.66 3.92
CA LEU A 571 -13.89 28.55 2.64
C LEU A 571 -14.28 27.08 2.38
N TRP A 572 -15.54 26.79 2.07
CA TRP A 572 -16.03 25.42 1.88
C TRP A 572 -17.23 25.31 0.94
N PHE A 573 -17.40 24.14 0.31
CA PHE A 573 -18.62 23.71 -0.36
C PHE A 573 -19.61 23.08 0.64
N GLU A 574 -20.90 23.32 0.45
CA GLU A 574 -21.99 22.60 1.13
C GLU A 574 -22.70 21.65 0.19
N HIS A 575 -22.79 20.37 0.57
CA HIS A 575 -23.41 19.29 -0.20
C HIS A 575 -24.81 18.89 0.33
N GLY A 576 -25.28 19.55 1.39
CA GLY A 576 -26.53 19.21 2.07
C GLY A 576 -26.42 17.96 2.96
N THR A 577 -27.55 17.47 3.48
CA THR A 577 -27.60 16.37 4.50
C THR A 577 -27.60 14.97 3.93
N THR A 578 -28.06 14.79 2.69
CA THR A 578 -28.15 13.49 2.02
C THR A 578 -27.76 13.66 0.56
N PRO A 579 -26.53 14.13 0.26
CA PRO A 579 -26.07 14.22 -1.12
C PRO A 579 -26.18 12.86 -1.80
N VAL A 580 -26.59 12.87 -3.06
CA VAL A 580 -26.64 11.69 -3.94
C VAL A 580 -25.94 12.06 -5.22
N ASN A 581 -24.80 11.41 -5.47
CA ASN A 581 -23.94 11.68 -6.62
C ASN A 581 -23.61 13.18 -6.80
N ASP A 582 -23.40 13.89 -5.69
CA ASP A 582 -22.97 15.29 -5.72
C ASP A 582 -21.46 15.38 -6.05
N SER A 583 -20.97 16.58 -6.38
CA SER A 583 -19.59 16.81 -6.81
C SER A 583 -19.07 18.18 -6.37
N TYR A 584 -17.74 18.34 -6.44
CA TYR A 584 -17.10 19.65 -6.38
C TYR A 584 -15.94 19.70 -7.38
N ALA A 585 -15.63 20.91 -7.82
CA ALA A 585 -14.42 21.21 -8.59
C ALA A 585 -13.90 22.59 -8.19
N TYR A 586 -12.63 22.67 -7.78
CA TYR A 586 -11.95 23.94 -7.57
C TYR A 586 -10.49 23.85 -8.00
N ILE A 587 -9.93 24.98 -8.39
CA ILE A 587 -8.50 25.12 -8.74
C ILE A 587 -7.86 26.02 -7.69
N LEU A 588 -6.84 25.49 -7.04
CA LEU A 588 -6.03 26.21 -6.08
C LEU A 588 -4.84 26.85 -6.82
N LEU A 589 -4.58 28.13 -6.56
CA LEU A 589 -3.47 28.90 -7.12
C LEU A 589 -2.63 29.49 -5.97
N PRO A 590 -1.81 28.69 -5.26
CA PRO A 590 -1.00 29.19 -4.17
C PRO A 590 0.17 30.03 -4.69
N GLY A 591 0.50 31.11 -4.00
CA GLY A 591 1.49 32.10 -4.44
C GLY A 591 0.97 33.07 -5.51
N ALA A 592 -0.29 32.93 -5.95
CA ALA A 592 -0.87 33.81 -6.94
C ALA A 592 -1.34 35.13 -6.32
N THR A 593 -0.94 36.25 -6.94
CA THR A 593 -1.49 37.56 -6.60
C THR A 593 -2.99 37.64 -6.92
N GLN A 594 -3.69 38.62 -6.35
CA GLN A 594 -5.09 38.90 -6.69
C GLN A 594 -5.27 39.12 -8.21
N GLN A 595 -4.34 39.84 -8.84
CA GLN A 595 -4.41 40.11 -10.28
C GLN A 595 -4.17 38.85 -11.11
N ALA A 596 -3.22 37.99 -10.72
CA ALA A 596 -2.99 36.71 -11.37
C ALA A 596 -4.23 35.81 -11.27
N THR A 597 -4.85 35.76 -10.09
CA THR A 597 -6.11 35.02 -9.86
C THR A 597 -7.24 35.53 -10.75
N ALA A 598 -7.42 36.85 -10.83
CA ALA A 598 -8.45 37.46 -11.67
C ALA A 598 -8.25 37.23 -13.17
N ASN A 599 -6.98 37.09 -13.60
CA ASN A 599 -6.62 36.85 -14.99
C ASN A 599 -6.45 35.36 -15.34
N PHE A 600 -6.61 34.46 -14.36
CA PHE A 600 -6.41 33.04 -14.57
C PHE A 600 -7.50 32.51 -15.52
N GLY A 601 -7.08 32.14 -16.73
CA GLY A 601 -7.96 31.54 -17.72
C GLY A 601 -7.98 30.02 -17.55
N THR A 602 -9.17 29.43 -17.46
CA THR A 602 -9.35 27.97 -17.39
C THR A 602 -9.10 27.25 -18.72
N ASN A 603 -8.51 27.91 -19.70
CA ASN A 603 -8.21 27.33 -21.02
C ASN A 603 -6.84 26.63 -21.05
N GLU A 604 -5.92 27.00 -20.15
CA GLU A 604 -4.59 26.36 -20.08
C GLU A 604 -4.59 25.18 -19.10
N VAL A 605 -5.43 25.25 -18.06
CA VAL A 605 -5.61 24.21 -17.03
C VAL A 605 -7.09 23.81 -17.03
N GLU A 606 -7.38 22.60 -17.50
CA GLU A 606 -8.72 22.16 -17.85
C GLU A 606 -9.12 20.88 -17.10
N ILE A 607 -10.39 20.82 -16.68
CA ILE A 607 -11.00 19.58 -16.17
C ILE A 607 -11.54 18.81 -17.38
N LEU A 608 -10.99 17.62 -17.63
CA LEU A 608 -11.44 16.78 -18.75
C LEU A 608 -12.66 15.95 -18.37
N VAL A 609 -12.65 15.39 -17.16
CA VAL A 609 -13.75 14.56 -16.66
C VAL A 609 -13.72 14.51 -15.13
N ASN A 610 -14.90 14.49 -14.51
CA ASN A 610 -15.07 14.34 -13.06
C ASN A 610 -16.22 13.37 -12.77
N SER A 611 -15.95 12.06 -12.71
CA SER A 611 -16.97 11.02 -12.52
C SER A 611 -16.57 9.95 -11.50
N ASP A 612 -17.46 8.99 -11.25
CA ASP A 612 -17.22 7.85 -10.37
C ASP A 612 -16.28 6.78 -10.97
N THR A 613 -15.98 6.88 -12.26
CA THR A 613 -15.14 5.92 -13.01
C THR A 613 -13.80 6.50 -13.43
N VAL A 614 -13.74 7.81 -13.69
CA VAL A 614 -12.51 8.51 -14.07
C VAL A 614 -12.56 9.97 -13.62
N GLN A 615 -11.43 10.49 -13.14
CA GLN A 615 -11.20 11.91 -12.91
C GLN A 615 -9.92 12.30 -13.64
N ALA A 616 -9.96 13.33 -14.48
CA ALA A 616 -8.79 13.72 -15.28
C ALA A 616 -8.71 15.23 -15.52
N ALA A 617 -7.49 15.71 -15.59
CA ALA A 617 -7.14 17.11 -15.80
C ALA A 617 -6.04 17.23 -16.87
N ARG A 618 -6.09 18.33 -17.63
CA ARG A 618 -5.09 18.68 -18.64
C ARG A 618 -4.43 20.00 -18.28
N HIS A 619 -3.13 20.09 -18.55
CA HIS A 619 -2.43 21.36 -18.69
C HIS A 619 -1.89 21.48 -20.10
N SER A 620 -2.54 22.31 -20.92
CA SER A 620 -2.26 22.45 -22.35
C SER A 620 -0.87 23.05 -22.60
N GLY A 621 -0.47 24.05 -21.80
CA GLY A 621 0.87 24.65 -21.87
C GLY A 621 2.04 23.70 -21.54
N LEU A 622 1.81 22.71 -20.65
CA LEU A 622 2.80 21.70 -20.27
C LEU A 622 2.72 20.43 -21.14
N ASP A 623 1.79 20.38 -22.09
CA ASP A 623 1.44 19.18 -22.87
C ASP A 623 1.28 17.94 -21.98
N MET A 624 0.47 18.10 -20.93
CA MET A 624 0.36 17.15 -19.83
C MET A 624 -1.10 16.79 -19.54
N VAL A 625 -1.35 15.50 -19.33
CA VAL A 625 -2.62 14.99 -18.80
C VAL A 625 -2.34 14.14 -17.57
N GLN A 626 -3.13 14.34 -16.53
CA GLN A 626 -3.12 13.51 -15.34
C GLN A 626 -4.51 12.91 -15.15
N ALA A 627 -4.59 11.61 -14.85
CA ALA A 627 -5.86 10.90 -14.79
C ALA A 627 -5.86 9.80 -13.72
N VAL A 628 -6.99 9.67 -13.04
CA VAL A 628 -7.29 8.61 -12.07
C VAL A 628 -8.35 7.70 -12.69
N PHE A 629 -8.03 6.43 -12.89
CA PHE A 629 -8.94 5.41 -13.42
C PHE A 629 -9.33 4.44 -12.33
N TYR A 630 -10.58 4.53 -11.87
CA TYR A 630 -11.09 3.68 -10.79
C TYR A 630 -11.43 2.25 -11.25
N ARG A 631 -11.47 2.02 -12.57
CA ARG A 631 -11.76 0.73 -13.21
C ARG A 631 -10.82 0.54 -14.41
N SER A 632 -10.58 -0.71 -14.79
CA SER A 632 -9.97 -1.02 -16.09
C SER A 632 -10.96 -0.72 -17.21
N GLY A 633 -10.47 -0.40 -18.40
CA GLY A 633 -11.32 -0.22 -19.57
C GLY A 633 -10.79 0.83 -20.54
N SER A 634 -11.63 1.16 -21.52
CA SER A 634 -11.38 2.19 -22.53
C SER A 634 -12.11 3.49 -22.16
N TYR A 635 -11.39 4.60 -22.27
CA TYR A 635 -11.84 5.94 -21.91
C TYR A 635 -11.51 6.91 -23.05
N LEU A 636 -12.36 7.92 -23.21
CA LEU A 636 -12.10 9.05 -24.09
C LEU A 636 -11.91 10.29 -23.22
N LEU A 637 -10.68 10.80 -23.17
CA LEU A 637 -10.32 12.04 -22.48
C LEU A 637 -10.17 13.14 -23.53
N ASP A 638 -11.27 13.82 -23.84
CA ASP A 638 -11.38 14.76 -24.97
C ASP A 638 -11.03 14.08 -26.31
N SER A 639 -9.84 14.34 -26.86
CA SER A 639 -9.36 13.73 -28.12
C SER A 639 -8.40 12.55 -27.91
N ILE A 640 -8.05 12.23 -26.66
CA ILE A 640 -7.13 11.16 -26.31
C ILE A 640 -7.94 9.91 -25.95
N LYS A 641 -7.79 8.83 -26.70
CA LYS A 641 -8.32 7.53 -26.26
C LYS A 641 -7.29 6.85 -25.39
N VAL A 642 -7.72 6.36 -24.24
CA VAL A 642 -6.89 5.68 -23.26
C VAL A 642 -7.51 4.31 -22.99
N ASN A 643 -6.71 3.26 -22.97
CA ASN A 643 -7.10 1.98 -22.40
C ASN A 643 -6.14 1.62 -21.26
N VAL A 644 -6.70 1.17 -20.14
CA VAL A 644 -5.92 0.66 -19.01
C VAL A 644 -6.42 -0.73 -18.62
N SER A 645 -5.50 -1.68 -18.51
CA SER A 645 -5.81 -3.06 -18.12
C SER A 645 -6.18 -3.21 -16.65
N LYS A 646 -5.82 -2.25 -15.79
CA LYS A 646 -6.06 -2.27 -14.34
C LYS A 646 -6.40 -0.86 -13.85
N PRO A 647 -7.14 -0.72 -12.73
CA PRO A 647 -7.29 0.57 -12.05
C PRO A 647 -5.93 1.17 -11.71
N CYS A 648 -5.71 2.45 -12.04
CA CYS A 648 -4.40 3.10 -11.88
C CYS A 648 -4.52 4.63 -11.84
N VAL A 649 -3.42 5.29 -11.49
CA VAL A 649 -3.23 6.74 -11.71
C VAL A 649 -2.17 6.92 -12.78
N LEU A 650 -2.45 7.74 -13.80
CA LEU A 650 -1.55 8.05 -14.90
C LEU A 650 -1.14 9.53 -14.90
N LEU A 651 0.12 9.75 -15.30
CA LEU A 651 0.69 11.02 -15.70
C LEU A 651 1.25 10.85 -17.12
N LEU A 652 0.71 11.61 -18.06
CA LEU A 652 1.04 11.59 -19.48
C LEU A 652 1.70 12.92 -19.85
N LYS A 653 2.85 12.89 -20.53
CA LYS A 653 3.56 14.09 -21.02
C LYS A 653 3.97 13.95 -22.48
N GLY A 654 3.84 15.02 -23.25
CA GLY A 654 4.28 15.04 -24.65
C GLY A 654 3.24 14.53 -25.64
N GLY A 655 1.94 14.62 -25.33
CA GLY A 655 0.85 14.09 -26.16
C GLY A 655 0.70 14.76 -27.54
N SER A 656 1.22 15.97 -27.69
CA SER A 656 1.32 16.70 -28.96
C SER A 656 2.56 16.33 -29.79
N THR A 657 3.50 15.56 -29.21
CA THR A 657 4.77 15.19 -29.84
C THR A 657 4.74 13.76 -30.41
N SER A 658 5.84 13.33 -31.05
CA SER A 658 5.98 11.94 -31.53
C SER A 658 6.26 10.92 -30.44
N THR A 659 6.57 11.37 -29.21
CA THR A 659 6.92 10.52 -28.07
C THR A 659 6.17 10.97 -26.82
N LEU A 660 5.28 10.11 -26.33
CA LEU A 660 4.53 10.30 -25.11
C LEU A 660 5.22 9.57 -23.95
N HIS A 661 5.56 10.27 -22.89
CA HIS A 661 6.01 9.67 -21.64
C HIS A 661 4.79 9.28 -20.80
N VAL A 662 4.76 8.02 -20.36
CA VAL A 662 3.70 7.46 -19.51
C VAL A 662 4.31 7.13 -18.17
N THR A 663 3.82 7.75 -17.10
CA THR A 663 4.12 7.36 -15.72
C THR A 663 2.84 6.88 -15.06
N ALA A 664 2.91 5.75 -14.36
CA ALA A 664 1.75 5.10 -13.76
C ALA A 664 2.06 4.65 -12.32
N ALA A 665 1.02 4.60 -11.49
CA ALA A 665 1.07 3.96 -10.18
C ALA A 665 -0.22 3.17 -9.92
N ASP A 666 -0.10 2.07 -9.17
CA ASP A 666 -1.24 1.35 -8.60
C ASP A 666 -1.54 1.85 -7.18
N PRO A 667 -2.57 2.68 -6.98
CA PRO A 667 -2.92 3.18 -5.64
C PRO A 667 -3.47 2.07 -4.74
N THR A 668 -3.86 0.90 -5.26
CA THR A 668 -4.32 -0.20 -4.41
C THR A 668 -3.18 -0.91 -3.69
N GLN A 669 -1.98 -0.91 -4.29
CA GLN A 669 -0.83 -1.75 -3.91
C GLN A 669 -1.17 -3.25 -3.92
N GLY A 670 -2.24 -3.63 -4.62
CA GLY A 670 -2.77 -4.99 -4.65
C GLY A 670 -2.74 -5.61 -6.04
N ASN A 671 -2.48 -4.82 -7.09
CA ASN A 671 -2.30 -5.32 -8.44
C ASN A 671 -0.84 -5.78 -8.64
N SER A 672 -0.64 -7.00 -9.13
CA SER A 672 0.68 -7.53 -9.50
C SER A 672 0.85 -7.61 -11.02
N GLY A 673 2.08 -7.87 -11.47
CA GLY A 673 2.41 -8.07 -12.88
C GLY A 673 2.32 -6.81 -13.74
N VAL A 674 1.88 -6.95 -14.99
CA VAL A 674 1.95 -5.88 -16.00
C VAL A 674 0.68 -5.02 -15.99
N LEU A 675 0.85 -3.70 -15.92
CA LEU A 675 -0.15 -2.70 -16.31
C LEU A 675 0.09 -2.35 -17.78
N ARG A 676 -0.77 -2.85 -18.66
CA ARG A 676 -0.86 -2.41 -20.06
C ARG A 676 -1.61 -1.09 -20.14
N VAL A 677 -0.99 -0.11 -20.80
CA VAL A 677 -1.56 1.21 -21.09
C VAL A 677 -1.56 1.41 -22.60
N GLY A 678 -2.76 1.56 -23.18
CA GLY A 678 -2.97 1.93 -24.59
C GLY A 678 -3.32 3.41 -24.72
N ILE A 679 -2.68 4.13 -25.64
CA ILE A 679 -2.95 5.54 -25.92
C ILE A 679 -3.09 5.75 -27.43
N GLU A 680 -4.14 6.45 -27.84
CA GLU A 680 -4.31 7.00 -29.19
C GLU A 680 -4.39 8.53 -29.08
N THR A 681 -3.50 9.22 -29.77
CA THR A 681 -3.57 10.66 -29.99
C THR A 681 -3.49 10.96 -31.48
N THR A 682 -3.84 12.18 -31.88
CA THR A 682 -3.67 12.65 -33.27
C THR A 682 -2.24 12.48 -33.78
N ALA A 683 -1.21 12.62 -32.92
CA ALA A 683 0.19 12.49 -33.31
C ALA A 683 0.63 11.03 -33.52
N LEU A 684 0.02 10.09 -32.80
CA LEU A 684 0.29 8.65 -32.94
C LEU A 684 -0.44 8.04 -34.15
N GLY A 685 -1.60 8.58 -34.53
CA GLY A 685 -2.39 8.15 -35.70
C GLY A 685 -3.17 6.84 -35.51
N GLU A 686 -2.71 5.97 -34.61
CA GLU A 686 -3.38 4.75 -34.16
C GLU A 686 -3.10 4.52 -32.66
N MET A 687 -3.86 3.62 -32.03
CA MET A 687 -3.62 3.29 -30.63
C MET A 687 -2.35 2.46 -30.48
N LYS A 688 -1.44 2.95 -29.65
CA LYS A 688 -0.15 2.32 -29.32
C LYS A 688 -0.12 1.96 -27.84
N MET A 689 0.71 0.99 -27.45
CA MET A 689 0.74 0.52 -26.07
C MET A 689 2.13 0.51 -25.44
N VAL A 690 2.15 0.52 -24.11
CA VAL A 690 3.29 0.20 -23.26
C VAL A 690 2.85 -0.72 -22.14
N ASP A 691 3.68 -1.72 -21.85
CA ASP A 691 3.52 -2.63 -20.72
C ASP A 691 4.44 -2.18 -19.57
N LEU A 692 3.85 -1.79 -18.45
CA LEU A 692 4.56 -1.31 -17.27
C LEU A 692 4.53 -2.39 -16.19
N SER A 693 5.69 -2.90 -15.78
CA SER A 693 5.76 -3.84 -14.66
C SER A 693 5.47 -3.10 -13.36
N LEU A 694 4.34 -3.41 -12.72
CA LEU A 694 3.97 -2.76 -11.46
C LEU A 694 4.97 -3.17 -10.36
N PRO A 695 5.41 -2.24 -9.51
CA PRO A 695 6.30 -2.57 -8.40
C PRO A 695 5.60 -3.43 -7.35
N GLU A 696 6.35 -4.32 -6.72
CA GLU A 696 5.86 -5.21 -5.67
C GLU A 696 6.63 -5.00 -4.34
N GLY A 697 6.19 -5.64 -3.27
CA GLY A 697 6.86 -5.60 -1.97
C GLY A 697 6.90 -4.18 -1.36
N ASP A 698 8.07 -3.75 -0.90
CA ASP A 698 8.26 -2.41 -0.30
C ASP A 698 8.12 -1.27 -1.33
N LEU A 699 8.13 -1.57 -2.62
CA LEU A 699 7.93 -0.61 -3.70
C LEU A 699 6.48 -0.56 -4.20
N ALA A 700 5.58 -1.44 -3.75
CA ALA A 700 4.19 -1.47 -4.20
C ALA A 700 3.52 -0.10 -3.97
N GLY A 701 2.96 0.49 -5.04
CA GLY A 701 2.38 1.84 -5.04
C GLY A 701 3.33 2.96 -5.47
N SER A 702 4.64 2.68 -5.59
CA SER A 702 5.59 3.59 -6.24
C SER A 702 5.31 3.69 -7.75
N SER A 703 5.78 4.77 -8.38
CA SER A 703 5.53 5.04 -9.79
C SER A 703 6.50 4.29 -10.72
N VAL A 704 6.00 3.90 -11.89
CA VAL A 704 6.77 3.29 -12.98
C VAL A 704 6.52 4.04 -14.28
N SER A 705 7.54 4.12 -15.13
CA SER A 705 7.48 4.91 -16.36
C SER A 705 7.85 4.10 -17.60
N GLY A 706 7.31 4.52 -18.73
CA GLY A 706 7.62 4.03 -20.06
C GLY A 706 7.31 5.07 -21.13
N GLU A 707 7.49 4.72 -22.39
CA GLU A 707 7.27 5.61 -23.53
C GLU A 707 6.39 4.97 -24.59
N ILE A 708 5.54 5.78 -25.21
CA ILE A 708 4.72 5.43 -26.37
C ILE A 708 5.11 6.34 -27.53
N ASN A 709 5.47 5.76 -28.67
CA ASN A 709 5.74 6.47 -29.92
C ASN A 709 5.23 5.64 -31.12
N GLN A 710 5.44 6.12 -32.35
CA GLN A 710 4.97 5.42 -33.56
C GLN A 710 5.55 4.00 -33.73
N SER A 711 6.73 3.74 -33.16
CA SER A 711 7.37 2.42 -33.18
C SER A 711 6.96 1.51 -32.02
N SER A 712 6.24 2.03 -31.02
CA SER A 712 5.68 1.20 -29.95
C SER A 712 4.71 0.17 -30.54
N PRO A 713 4.49 -0.97 -29.86
CA PRO A 713 3.54 -1.98 -30.30
C PRO A 713 2.16 -1.34 -30.53
N ALA A 714 1.45 -1.82 -31.56
CA ALA A 714 0.04 -1.50 -31.72
C ALA A 714 -0.72 -2.01 -30.49
N PHE A 715 -1.74 -1.28 -30.06
CA PHE A 715 -2.53 -1.69 -28.92
C PHE A 715 -3.30 -2.98 -29.24
N GLU A 716 -2.99 -4.03 -28.50
CA GLU A 716 -3.74 -5.28 -28.48
C GLU A 716 -4.97 -5.09 -27.59
N GLN A 717 -6.16 -5.19 -28.20
CA GLN A 717 -7.41 -4.98 -27.48
C GLN A 717 -7.62 -6.08 -26.42
N LEU A 718 -7.84 -5.66 -25.18
CA LEU A 718 -8.30 -6.57 -24.12
C LEU A 718 -9.72 -7.04 -24.47
N VAL A 719 -9.93 -8.35 -24.59
CA VAL A 719 -11.24 -8.95 -24.86
C VAL A 719 -12.13 -8.76 -23.63
N GLU A 720 -13.41 -8.43 -23.83
CA GLU A 720 -14.43 -8.41 -22.77
C GLU A 720 -14.31 -9.68 -21.92
N PRO A 721 -14.30 -9.57 -20.57
CA PRO A 721 -14.03 -10.74 -19.76
C PRO A 721 -15.13 -11.78 -19.96
N GLN A 722 -14.73 -13.01 -20.29
CA GLN A 722 -15.65 -14.14 -20.33
C GLN A 722 -16.20 -14.33 -18.91
N VAL A 723 -17.50 -14.52 -18.77
CA VAL A 723 -18.15 -14.74 -17.48
C VAL A 723 -18.66 -16.16 -17.41
N LEU A 724 -18.24 -16.91 -16.38
CA LEU A 724 -18.63 -18.29 -16.16
C LEU A 724 -19.46 -18.41 -14.88
N GLY A 725 -20.76 -18.71 -15.02
CA GLY A 725 -21.67 -18.85 -13.89
C GLY A 725 -21.48 -20.16 -13.12
N ALA A 726 -21.85 -20.16 -11.84
CA ALA A 726 -21.86 -21.38 -11.03
C ALA A 726 -22.87 -22.41 -11.57
N VAL A 727 -22.44 -23.67 -11.68
CA VAL A 727 -23.28 -24.81 -12.12
C VAL A 727 -23.98 -25.51 -10.95
N ALA A 728 -23.48 -25.33 -9.73
CA ALA A 728 -24.09 -25.78 -8.50
C ALA A 728 -23.70 -24.87 -7.34
N ASP A 729 -24.63 -24.62 -6.42
CA ASP A 729 -24.37 -23.90 -5.18
C ASP A 729 -25.27 -24.35 -4.02
N ALA A 730 -24.74 -24.33 -2.80
CA ALA A 730 -25.50 -24.69 -1.62
C ALA A 730 -24.83 -24.12 -0.38
N TYR A 731 -25.55 -24.05 0.73
CA TYR A 731 -24.91 -23.89 2.04
C TYR A 731 -25.22 -25.08 2.95
N VAL A 732 -24.33 -25.32 3.91
CA VAL A 732 -24.47 -26.38 4.91
C VAL A 732 -24.55 -25.75 6.30
N ARG A 733 -25.12 -26.49 7.26
CA ARG A 733 -25.32 -25.99 8.62
C ARG A 733 -25.13 -27.07 9.67
N ASP A 734 -24.37 -26.76 10.72
CA ASP A 734 -24.00 -27.71 11.77
C ASP A 734 -25.13 -28.01 12.78
N GLY A 735 -24.80 -28.79 13.81
CA GLY A 735 -25.69 -29.10 14.94
C GLY A 735 -26.89 -29.96 14.54
N SER A 736 -28.08 -29.63 15.06
CA SER A 736 -29.32 -30.38 14.75
C SER A 736 -29.74 -30.31 13.28
N TYR A 737 -29.12 -29.42 12.49
CA TYR A 737 -29.37 -29.24 11.06
C TYR A 737 -28.37 -29.99 10.18
N ALA A 738 -27.44 -30.74 10.77
CA ALA A 738 -26.30 -31.29 10.04
C ALA A 738 -26.66 -32.26 8.90
N GLY A 739 -27.85 -32.89 8.95
CA GLY A 739 -28.39 -33.72 7.87
C GLY A 739 -29.38 -33.02 6.94
N THR A 740 -29.53 -31.70 7.03
CA THR A 740 -30.44 -30.90 6.17
C THR A 740 -29.66 -30.29 5.01
N ASN A 741 -30.22 -30.38 3.80
CA ASN A 741 -29.69 -29.71 2.61
C ASN A 741 -30.39 -28.35 2.39
N TYR A 742 -29.66 -27.37 1.83
CA TYR A 742 -30.13 -26.05 1.44
C TYR A 742 -29.73 -25.71 -0.01
N PRO A 743 -30.39 -26.32 -1.02
CA PRO A 743 -30.01 -26.21 -2.44
C PRO A 743 -30.62 -24.99 -3.15
N THR A 744 -31.31 -24.11 -2.43
CA THR A 744 -32.04 -22.97 -3.03
C THR A 744 -32.06 -21.79 -2.07
N GLY A 745 -32.12 -20.58 -2.62
CA GLY A 745 -32.11 -19.34 -1.85
C GLY A 745 -30.69 -18.85 -1.60
N ASN A 746 -30.51 -17.80 -0.81
CA ASN A 746 -29.19 -17.21 -0.61
C ASN A 746 -28.17 -18.19 -0.01
N LEU A 747 -26.90 -18.02 -0.40
CA LEU A 747 -25.75 -18.73 0.16
C LEU A 747 -25.37 -18.08 1.50
N VAL A 748 -25.39 -18.83 2.60
CA VAL A 748 -25.24 -18.26 3.95
C VAL A 748 -23.92 -18.65 4.58
N VAL A 749 -23.17 -17.65 5.06
CA VAL A 749 -21.93 -17.84 5.81
C VAL A 749 -22.08 -17.28 7.21
N LYS A 750 -21.77 -18.08 8.23
CA LYS A 750 -21.76 -17.67 9.64
C LYS A 750 -20.86 -18.60 10.44
N LYS A 751 -20.08 -18.06 11.37
CA LYS A 751 -19.38 -18.86 12.38
C LYS A 751 -19.82 -18.42 13.77
N ASP A 752 -20.43 -19.34 14.51
CA ASP A 752 -20.97 -19.11 15.85
C ASP A 752 -21.14 -20.48 16.56
N GLY A 753 -21.78 -20.52 17.73
CA GLY A 753 -22.05 -21.76 18.47
C GLY A 753 -22.86 -22.80 17.67
N SER A 754 -22.97 -24.02 18.24
CA SER A 754 -23.56 -25.16 17.51
C SER A 754 -24.97 -24.88 16.99
N GLY A 755 -25.21 -25.26 15.74
CA GLY A 755 -26.44 -24.96 15.00
C GLY A 755 -26.44 -23.58 14.35
N TYR A 756 -25.37 -22.78 14.46
CA TYR A 756 -25.24 -21.48 13.82
C TYR A 756 -23.98 -21.38 12.94
N HIS A 757 -23.22 -22.45 12.81
CA HIS A 757 -22.13 -22.53 11.84
C HIS A 757 -22.71 -22.86 10.47
N ARG A 758 -22.44 -22.00 9.48
CA ARG A 758 -22.87 -22.14 8.09
C ARG A 758 -21.73 -21.80 7.16
N GLU A 759 -21.59 -22.63 6.13
CA GLU A 759 -20.60 -22.47 5.08
C GLU A 759 -21.26 -22.68 3.73
N SER A 760 -20.81 -21.94 2.72
CA SER A 760 -21.35 -22.02 1.37
C SER A 760 -20.39 -22.74 0.43
N PHE A 761 -20.92 -23.42 -0.56
CA PHE A 761 -20.18 -24.13 -1.60
C PHE A 761 -20.65 -23.66 -2.96
N LEU A 762 -19.71 -23.50 -3.88
CA LEU A 762 -19.93 -23.14 -5.27
C LEU A 762 -19.13 -24.07 -6.17
N LYS A 763 -19.67 -24.44 -7.32
CA LYS A 763 -18.98 -25.20 -8.35
C LYS A 763 -19.14 -24.54 -9.70
N PHE A 764 -18.06 -24.50 -10.46
CA PHE A 764 -18.00 -23.98 -11.81
C PHE A 764 -17.51 -25.07 -12.77
N ASN A 765 -18.03 -25.07 -14.00
CA ASN A 765 -17.54 -25.93 -15.07
C ASN A 765 -16.48 -25.17 -15.87
N THR A 766 -15.21 -25.52 -15.73
CA THR A 766 -14.08 -24.83 -16.35
C THR A 766 -13.64 -25.48 -17.67
N THR A 767 -14.26 -26.59 -18.10
CA THR A 767 -13.90 -27.33 -19.33
C THR A 767 -13.83 -26.46 -20.59
N ASN A 768 -14.58 -25.35 -20.66
CA ASN A 768 -14.58 -24.47 -21.83
C ASN A 768 -13.60 -23.29 -21.76
N LEU A 769 -12.80 -23.17 -20.69
CA LEU A 769 -11.76 -22.14 -20.59
C LEU A 769 -10.48 -22.61 -21.30
N SER A 770 -9.81 -21.68 -21.98
CA SER A 770 -8.49 -21.94 -22.55
C SER A 770 -7.43 -22.03 -21.45
N SER A 771 -6.29 -22.68 -21.73
CA SER A 771 -5.13 -22.67 -20.82
C SER A 771 -4.36 -21.35 -20.80
N GLN A 772 -4.75 -20.38 -21.64
CA GLN A 772 -4.12 -19.07 -21.79
C GLN A 772 -5.03 -18.00 -21.15
N LEU A 773 -4.94 -17.86 -19.83
CA LEU A 773 -5.71 -16.91 -19.05
C LEU A 773 -4.76 -15.92 -18.37
N ASP A 774 -5.11 -14.63 -18.36
CA ASP A 774 -4.34 -13.58 -17.67
C ASP A 774 -4.75 -13.45 -16.20
N SER A 775 -6.05 -13.50 -15.94
CA SER A 775 -6.61 -13.42 -14.59
C SER A 775 -8.01 -14.03 -14.57
N VAL A 776 -8.36 -14.71 -13.48
CA VAL A 776 -9.71 -15.19 -13.19
C VAL A 776 -10.11 -14.72 -11.81
N LYS A 777 -11.22 -13.98 -11.71
CA LYS A 777 -11.75 -13.50 -10.43
C LYS A 777 -13.06 -14.18 -10.06
N LEU A 778 -13.16 -14.76 -8.87
CA LEU A 778 -14.43 -15.16 -8.27
C LEU A 778 -15.16 -13.90 -7.80
N ARG A 779 -16.31 -13.59 -8.39
CA ARG A 779 -17.14 -12.44 -8.03
C ARG A 779 -18.44 -12.90 -7.36
N LEU A 780 -18.73 -12.34 -6.19
CA LEU A 780 -19.90 -12.67 -5.35
C LEU A 780 -20.67 -11.39 -5.00
N TRP A 781 -22.00 -11.44 -5.04
CA TRP A 781 -22.84 -10.34 -4.60
C TRP A 781 -23.31 -10.55 -3.15
N VAL A 782 -23.07 -9.58 -2.28
CA VAL A 782 -23.51 -9.60 -0.88
C VAL A 782 -24.97 -9.14 -0.81
N ASN A 783 -25.89 -10.09 -0.70
CA ASN A 783 -27.33 -9.84 -0.66
C ASN A 783 -27.80 -9.33 0.72
N ASN A 784 -27.22 -9.85 1.79
CA ASN A 784 -27.51 -9.41 3.15
C ASN A 784 -26.26 -9.58 4.03
N ALA A 785 -26.09 -8.71 5.02
CA ALA A 785 -25.00 -8.79 5.99
C ALA A 785 -25.46 -8.17 7.31
N ASN A 786 -25.10 -8.82 8.41
CA ASN A 786 -25.53 -8.41 9.75
C ASN A 786 -24.55 -7.37 10.36
N THR A 787 -24.93 -6.77 11.48
CA THR A 787 -24.32 -5.53 12.00
C THR A 787 -22.84 -5.62 12.40
N THR A 788 -22.29 -6.83 12.58
CA THR A 788 -20.87 -7.02 12.92
C THR A 788 -20.15 -7.86 11.85
N VAL A 789 -20.65 -7.87 10.61
CA VAL A 789 -20.04 -8.63 9.50
C VAL A 789 -18.57 -8.23 9.27
N THR A 790 -18.20 -6.98 9.54
CA THR A 790 -16.83 -6.46 9.39
C THR A 790 -15.83 -7.05 10.37
N ASP A 791 -16.30 -7.73 11.43
CA ASP A 791 -15.43 -8.39 12.41
C ASP A 791 -14.92 -9.76 11.90
N THR A 792 -15.51 -10.28 10.83
CA THR A 792 -15.07 -11.52 10.19
C THR A 792 -14.46 -11.24 8.81
N ASN A 793 -13.46 -12.03 8.44
CA ASN A 793 -13.11 -12.27 7.04
C ASN A 793 -13.87 -13.50 6.53
N TRP A 794 -14.19 -13.53 5.24
CA TRP A 794 -14.66 -14.70 4.51
C TRP A 794 -13.47 -15.37 3.84
N GLU A 795 -13.14 -16.58 4.29
CA GLU A 795 -12.14 -17.43 3.69
C GLU A 795 -12.73 -18.21 2.52
N ILE A 796 -12.05 -18.14 1.38
CA ILE A 796 -12.36 -18.91 0.18
C ILE A 796 -11.35 -20.04 0.07
N HIS A 797 -11.81 -21.27 0.20
CA HIS A 797 -10.97 -22.45 0.05
C HIS A 797 -11.29 -23.18 -1.23
N HIS A 798 -10.28 -23.75 -1.87
CA HIS A 798 -10.46 -24.76 -2.91
C HIS A 798 -11.08 -26.03 -2.31
N VAL A 799 -11.86 -26.75 -3.12
CA VAL A 799 -12.46 -28.04 -2.79
C VAL A 799 -12.13 -29.01 -3.90
N SER A 800 -11.37 -30.05 -3.60
CA SER A 800 -10.87 -31.02 -4.60
C SER A 800 -11.82 -32.18 -4.88
N ASP A 801 -12.85 -32.39 -4.05
CA ASP A 801 -13.91 -33.37 -4.33
C ASP A 801 -15.06 -32.69 -5.06
N ASP A 802 -15.07 -32.79 -6.38
CA ASP A 802 -16.11 -32.25 -7.26
C ASP A 802 -17.32 -33.19 -7.44
N THR A 803 -17.43 -34.28 -6.67
CA THR A 803 -18.54 -35.23 -6.81
C THR A 803 -19.82 -34.79 -6.09
N TRP A 804 -19.73 -33.77 -5.23
CA TRP A 804 -20.87 -33.27 -4.45
C TRP A 804 -22.00 -32.79 -5.35
N GLN A 805 -23.24 -33.07 -4.93
CA GLN A 805 -24.45 -32.68 -5.64
C GLN A 805 -25.15 -31.59 -4.84
N GLU A 806 -25.59 -30.52 -5.50
CA GLU A 806 -26.35 -29.43 -4.90
C GLU A 806 -27.54 -29.92 -4.09
N ALA A 807 -28.33 -30.85 -4.65
CA ALA A 807 -29.48 -31.44 -3.97
C ALA A 807 -29.14 -32.46 -2.86
N GLY A 808 -27.85 -32.81 -2.67
CA GLY A 808 -27.42 -33.86 -1.75
C GLY A 808 -26.39 -33.45 -0.69
N ILE A 809 -25.81 -32.26 -0.78
CA ILE A 809 -24.80 -31.78 0.19
C ILE A 809 -25.47 -31.35 1.51
N THR A 810 -24.83 -31.70 2.63
CA THR A 810 -25.23 -31.43 4.00
C THR A 810 -23.96 -31.24 4.83
N TRP A 811 -24.08 -30.76 6.06
CA TRP A 811 -22.90 -30.64 6.94
C TRP A 811 -22.21 -31.99 7.18
N ASN A 812 -22.98 -33.08 7.23
CA ASN A 812 -22.46 -34.43 7.51
C ASN A 812 -21.68 -35.06 6.35
N ASN A 813 -21.85 -34.58 5.12
CA ASN A 813 -21.21 -35.13 3.92
C ASN A 813 -20.57 -34.04 3.04
N MET A 814 -20.36 -32.83 3.58
CA MET A 814 -19.69 -31.76 2.85
C MET A 814 -18.26 -32.17 2.50
N PRO A 815 -17.77 -31.80 1.31
CA PRO A 815 -16.37 -31.99 0.96
C PRO A 815 -15.41 -31.35 1.96
N VAL A 816 -14.23 -31.93 2.08
CA VAL A 816 -13.13 -31.36 2.90
C VAL A 816 -12.56 -30.14 2.18
N LYS A 817 -12.27 -29.08 2.94
CA LYS A 817 -11.55 -27.90 2.45
C LYS A 817 -10.10 -28.28 2.17
N ASP A 818 -9.61 -27.89 1.00
CA ASP A 818 -8.22 -28.10 0.61
C ASP A 818 -7.39 -26.84 0.91
N SER A 819 -6.92 -26.12 -0.11
CA SER A 819 -6.06 -24.94 0.03
C SER A 819 -6.85 -23.65 0.20
N LEU A 820 -6.36 -22.74 1.05
CA LEU A 820 -6.89 -21.38 1.16
C LEU A 820 -6.47 -20.59 -0.09
N LEU A 821 -7.45 -20.12 -0.87
CA LEU A 821 -7.23 -19.29 -2.06
C LEU A 821 -7.07 -17.82 -1.69
N GLY A 822 -7.77 -17.39 -0.64
CA GLY A 822 -7.64 -16.04 -0.12
C GLY A 822 -8.75 -15.67 0.86
N GLN A 823 -8.68 -14.44 1.35
CA GLN A 823 -9.62 -13.89 2.32
C GLN A 823 -10.19 -12.58 1.82
N ILE A 824 -11.50 -12.41 2.00
CA ILE A 824 -12.21 -11.17 1.72
C ILE A 824 -12.71 -10.62 3.06
N PRO A 825 -12.41 -9.37 3.45
CA PRO A 825 -13.02 -8.76 4.62
C PRO A 825 -14.54 -8.77 4.52
N GLY A 826 -15.24 -9.06 5.61
CA GLY A 826 -16.69 -9.00 5.63
C GLY A 826 -17.18 -7.58 5.38
N VAL A 827 -18.08 -7.40 4.42
CA VAL A 827 -18.60 -6.08 4.02
C VAL A 827 -20.13 -5.99 4.14
N PRO A 828 -20.71 -4.79 4.27
CA PRO A 828 -22.16 -4.60 4.23
C PRO A 828 -22.81 -5.10 2.93
N ALA A 829 -24.12 -5.34 2.97
CA ALA A 829 -24.91 -5.76 1.82
C ALA A 829 -24.97 -4.70 0.71
N GLY A 830 -25.27 -5.13 -0.52
CA GLY A 830 -25.51 -4.26 -1.67
C GLY A 830 -24.28 -3.99 -2.54
N GLN A 831 -23.27 -4.85 -2.48
CA GLN A 831 -22.04 -4.70 -3.27
C GLN A 831 -21.44 -6.05 -3.68
N PHE A 832 -20.56 -6.00 -4.69
CA PHE A 832 -19.73 -7.13 -5.08
C PHE A 832 -18.50 -7.25 -4.19
N VAL A 833 -18.05 -8.48 -4.01
CA VAL A 833 -16.70 -8.80 -3.57
C VAL A 833 -16.03 -9.72 -4.57
N GLU A 834 -14.72 -9.59 -4.70
CA GLU A 834 -13.92 -10.35 -5.65
C GLU A 834 -12.70 -10.97 -4.99
N LEU A 835 -12.29 -12.14 -5.49
CA LEU A 835 -11.02 -12.77 -5.17
C LEU A 835 -10.37 -13.29 -6.45
N ASP A 836 -9.08 -13.01 -6.64
CA ASP A 836 -8.30 -13.63 -7.71
C ASP A 836 -8.11 -15.13 -7.42
N VAL A 837 -8.57 -15.98 -8.33
CA VAL A 837 -8.50 -17.44 -8.26
C VAL A 837 -7.79 -18.03 -9.49
N THR A 838 -7.00 -17.23 -10.20
CA THR A 838 -6.37 -17.58 -11.48
C THR A 838 -5.60 -18.89 -11.40
N GLY A 839 -4.69 -19.02 -10.44
CA GLY A 839 -3.85 -20.21 -10.30
C GLY A 839 -4.64 -21.48 -10.00
N ALA A 840 -5.70 -21.37 -9.19
CA ALA A 840 -6.54 -22.52 -8.83
C ALA A 840 -7.41 -22.98 -10.02
N VAL A 841 -7.95 -22.02 -10.78
CA VAL A 841 -8.70 -22.32 -12.02
C VAL A 841 -7.78 -22.95 -13.06
N LEU A 842 -6.58 -22.40 -13.30
CA LEU A 842 -5.59 -23.03 -14.21
C LEU A 842 -5.24 -24.47 -13.77
N GLY A 843 -5.13 -24.72 -12.45
CA GLY A 843 -4.98 -26.07 -11.90
C GLY A 843 -6.13 -26.99 -12.28
N SER A 844 -7.38 -26.54 -12.14
CA SER A 844 -8.57 -27.33 -12.51
C SER A 844 -8.64 -27.71 -13.99
N LEU A 845 -8.11 -26.86 -14.89
CA LEU A 845 -8.06 -27.14 -16.34
C LEU A 845 -7.18 -28.34 -16.69
N SER A 846 -6.14 -28.58 -15.89
CA SER A 846 -5.27 -29.75 -16.03
C SER A 846 -5.86 -31.03 -15.43
N GLY A 847 -6.99 -30.91 -14.72
CA GLY A 847 -7.66 -31.98 -13.99
C GLY A 847 -8.95 -32.43 -14.68
N ASP A 848 -10.07 -32.38 -13.94
CA ASP A 848 -11.38 -32.89 -14.36
C ASP A 848 -12.30 -31.82 -14.98
N GLY A 849 -11.84 -30.57 -15.10
CA GLY A 849 -12.62 -29.47 -15.65
C GLY A 849 -13.72 -28.94 -14.72
N ALA A 850 -13.65 -29.23 -13.43
CA ALA A 850 -14.50 -28.64 -12.40
C ALA A 850 -13.68 -27.79 -11.43
N PHE A 851 -14.25 -26.66 -10.99
CA PHE A 851 -13.67 -25.82 -9.96
C PHE A 851 -14.68 -25.59 -8.84
N SER A 852 -14.45 -26.22 -7.68
CA SER A 852 -15.27 -26.04 -6.49
C SER A 852 -14.57 -25.18 -5.44
N VAL A 853 -15.34 -24.33 -4.77
CA VAL A 853 -14.88 -23.53 -3.63
C VAL A 853 -15.84 -23.61 -2.44
N ASN A 854 -15.27 -23.50 -1.25
CA ASN A 854 -15.96 -23.29 0.01
C ASN A 854 -15.77 -21.85 0.48
N ILE A 855 -16.81 -21.27 1.08
CA ILE A 855 -16.81 -19.94 1.69
C ILE A 855 -17.17 -20.11 3.16
N SER A 856 -16.30 -19.65 4.05
CA SER A 856 -16.50 -19.74 5.51
C SER A 856 -16.04 -18.49 6.26
N GLY A 857 -16.60 -18.23 7.43
CA GLY A 857 -16.23 -17.06 8.25
C GLY A 857 -15.08 -17.38 9.21
N THR A 858 -14.19 -16.41 9.46
CA THR A 858 -13.06 -16.55 10.38
C THR A 858 -13.43 -16.30 11.84
N PHE A 859 -14.33 -15.34 12.09
CA PHE A 859 -14.65 -14.87 13.44
C PHE A 859 -15.95 -15.46 14.00
N GLN A 860 -15.90 -15.94 15.24
CA GLN A 860 -17.06 -16.48 15.94
C GLN A 860 -17.92 -15.35 16.53
N GLY A 861 -19.11 -15.11 16.00
CA GLY A 861 -19.98 -14.06 16.52
C GLY A 861 -21.45 -14.18 16.13
N SER A 862 -22.34 -13.70 17.02
CA SER A 862 -23.78 -13.84 16.83
C SER A 862 -24.37 -12.99 15.71
N LYS A 863 -23.64 -11.98 15.23
CA LYS A 863 -24.07 -11.02 14.19
C LYS A 863 -23.04 -10.83 13.06
N THR A 864 -22.18 -11.82 12.84
CA THR A 864 -21.20 -11.84 11.74
C THR A 864 -21.73 -12.52 10.46
N ASP A 865 -23.01 -12.87 10.42
CA ASP A 865 -23.58 -13.59 9.29
C ASP A 865 -23.76 -12.72 8.04
N ALA A 866 -23.54 -13.36 6.89
CA ALA A 866 -23.74 -12.80 5.58
C ALA A 866 -24.46 -13.78 4.66
N GLN A 867 -25.13 -13.23 3.66
CA GLN A 867 -25.85 -13.96 2.63
C GLN A 867 -25.39 -13.46 1.26
N PHE A 868 -24.86 -14.35 0.45
CA PHE A 868 -24.54 -14.07 -0.95
C PHE A 868 -25.71 -14.48 -1.85
N ALA A 869 -25.85 -13.81 -3.00
CA ALA A 869 -26.78 -14.27 -4.03
C ALA A 869 -26.38 -15.68 -4.50
N SER A 870 -27.39 -16.52 -4.80
CA SER A 870 -27.19 -17.85 -5.39
C SER A 870 -27.29 -17.83 -6.91
N ARG A 871 -27.04 -18.97 -7.55
CA ARG A 871 -27.19 -19.15 -9.00
C ARG A 871 -28.65 -19.04 -9.47
N GLU A 872 -29.64 -19.23 -8.58
CA GLU A 872 -31.06 -19.00 -8.89
C GLU A 872 -31.50 -17.55 -8.69
N HIS A 873 -30.58 -16.63 -8.37
CA HIS A 873 -30.95 -15.25 -8.11
C HIS A 873 -31.73 -14.65 -9.30
N ALA A 874 -32.81 -13.92 -8.99
CA ALA A 874 -33.74 -13.39 -9.98
C ALA A 874 -33.11 -12.37 -10.93
N ASP A 875 -32.12 -11.61 -10.43
CA ASP A 875 -31.24 -10.75 -11.22
C ASP A 875 -29.97 -11.53 -11.61
N PRO A 876 -29.80 -11.90 -12.90
CA PRO A 876 -28.65 -12.66 -13.37
C PRO A 876 -27.32 -11.95 -13.15
N ALA A 877 -27.30 -10.62 -13.13
CA ALA A 877 -26.07 -9.85 -12.94
C ALA A 877 -25.46 -10.02 -11.54
N ARG A 878 -26.25 -10.49 -10.57
CA ARG A 878 -25.83 -10.69 -9.17
C ARG A 878 -25.43 -12.13 -8.86
N ARG A 879 -25.59 -13.05 -9.81
CA ARG A 879 -25.27 -14.47 -9.58
C ARG A 879 -23.76 -14.64 -9.37
N PRO A 880 -23.32 -15.66 -8.61
CA PRO A 880 -21.91 -16.01 -8.48
C PRO A 880 -21.30 -16.35 -9.85
N VAL A 881 -20.16 -15.72 -10.16
CA VAL A 881 -19.46 -15.92 -11.44
C VAL A 881 -17.96 -15.95 -11.26
N LEU A 882 -17.26 -16.64 -12.16
CA LEU A 882 -15.86 -16.35 -12.48
C LEU A 882 -15.82 -15.30 -13.59
N VAL A 883 -14.97 -14.29 -13.44
CA VAL A 883 -14.70 -13.23 -14.41
C VAL A 883 -13.31 -13.48 -14.98
N ILE A 884 -13.24 -13.87 -16.25
CA ILE A 884 -12.03 -14.35 -16.91
C ILE A 884 -11.48 -13.27 -17.84
N TYR A 885 -10.24 -12.86 -17.62
CA TYR A 885 -9.46 -11.96 -18.46
C TYR A 885 -8.43 -12.78 -19.25
N LYS A 886 -8.28 -12.49 -20.54
CA LYS A 886 -7.28 -13.09 -21.42
C LYS A 886 -6.74 -12.07 -22.41
N THR A 887 -5.46 -12.22 -22.78
CA THR A 887 -4.81 -11.47 -23.83
C THR A 887 -4.98 -12.26 -25.12
N GLU A 888 -5.41 -11.61 -26.21
CA GLU A 888 -5.41 -12.25 -27.53
C GLU A 888 -3.97 -12.47 -27.99
N ILE A 889 -3.63 -13.71 -28.35
CA ILE A 889 -2.36 -13.97 -29.05
C ILE A 889 -2.61 -13.66 -30.53
N ALA A 890 -1.97 -12.61 -31.04
CA ALA A 890 -2.07 -12.26 -32.45
C ALA A 890 -1.25 -13.21 -33.33
N GLY A 891 -1.84 -13.65 -34.44
CA GLY A 891 -1.19 -14.48 -35.45
C GLY A 891 -1.41 -15.98 -35.24
N GLY A 892 -1.52 -16.70 -36.36
CA GLY A 892 -1.84 -18.13 -36.41
C GLY A 892 -2.36 -18.52 -37.79
N GLU A 893 -2.50 -19.82 -38.06
CA GLU A 893 -3.11 -20.31 -39.30
C GLU A 893 -4.63 -20.38 -39.13
N GLU A 894 -5.38 -19.55 -39.86
CA GLU A 894 -6.84 -19.59 -39.88
C GLU A 894 -7.35 -20.73 -40.77
N GLY A 895 -8.38 -21.42 -40.30
CA GLY A 895 -9.05 -22.46 -41.07
C GLY A 895 -10.48 -22.70 -40.64
N SER A 896 -11.12 -23.67 -41.27
CA SER A 896 -12.46 -24.10 -40.89
C SER A 896 -12.66 -25.60 -41.10
N LEU A 897 -13.32 -26.26 -40.16
CA LEU A 897 -13.76 -27.65 -40.28
C LEU A 897 -15.25 -27.67 -40.65
N PRO A 898 -15.63 -28.18 -41.83
CA PRO A 898 -17.03 -28.36 -42.16
C PRO A 898 -17.64 -29.47 -41.30
N VAL A 899 -18.96 -29.39 -41.07
CA VAL A 899 -19.70 -30.48 -40.47
C VAL A 899 -19.61 -31.74 -41.34
N VAL A 900 -19.37 -32.90 -40.72
CA VAL A 900 -19.28 -34.20 -41.40
C VAL A 900 -20.54 -35.05 -41.24
N ALA A 901 -21.43 -34.64 -40.35
CA ALA A 901 -22.77 -35.18 -40.16
C ALA A 901 -23.55 -34.21 -39.26
N ASP A 902 -24.79 -33.91 -39.62
CA ASP A 902 -25.71 -33.16 -38.79
C ASP A 902 -27.14 -33.66 -38.88
N THR A 903 -27.87 -33.52 -37.78
CA THR A 903 -29.29 -33.87 -37.76
C THR A 903 -29.98 -33.20 -36.60
N PHE A 904 -31.31 -33.28 -36.58
CA PHE A 904 -32.07 -33.09 -35.36
C PHE A 904 -32.91 -34.33 -35.10
N VAL A 905 -33.12 -34.65 -33.83
CA VAL A 905 -33.98 -35.74 -33.39
C VAL A 905 -35.23 -35.18 -32.75
N GLN A 906 -36.35 -35.90 -32.83
CA GLN A 906 -37.64 -35.41 -32.34
C GLN A 906 -38.33 -36.43 -31.44
N ARG A 907 -38.77 -36.01 -30.25
CA ARG A 907 -39.59 -36.85 -29.38
C ARG A 907 -40.91 -37.21 -30.06
N ALA A 908 -41.43 -38.40 -29.74
CA ALA A 908 -42.72 -38.88 -30.24
C ALA A 908 -43.80 -37.78 -30.19
N ASP A 909 -44.50 -37.61 -31.31
CA ASP A 909 -45.62 -36.69 -31.41
C ASP A 909 -46.91 -37.31 -30.86
N ALA A 910 -48.02 -36.58 -30.92
CA ALA A 910 -49.32 -37.08 -30.44
C ALA A 910 -49.81 -38.36 -31.15
N ASN A 911 -49.19 -38.75 -32.27
CA ASN A 911 -49.50 -39.97 -33.03
C ASN A 911 -48.48 -41.10 -32.82
N GLY A 912 -47.36 -40.85 -32.11
CA GLY A 912 -46.33 -41.85 -31.79
C GLY A 912 -45.27 -42.11 -32.86
N ASP A 913 -45.37 -41.49 -34.04
CA ASP A 913 -44.58 -41.87 -35.22
C ASP A 913 -43.20 -41.19 -35.33
N ALA A 914 -42.90 -40.18 -34.50
CA ALA A 914 -41.74 -39.30 -34.73
C ALA A 914 -40.41 -39.74 -34.07
N SER A 915 -40.44 -40.62 -33.06
CA SER A 915 -39.23 -40.96 -32.28
C SER A 915 -38.22 -41.85 -33.01
N ASP A 916 -38.66 -42.57 -34.04
CA ASP A 916 -37.82 -43.42 -34.88
C ASP A 916 -37.48 -42.77 -36.23
N LYS A 917 -37.75 -41.47 -36.37
CA LYS A 917 -37.42 -40.68 -37.57
C LYS A 917 -36.02 -40.08 -37.45
N ASN A 918 -35.24 -40.20 -38.52
CA ASN A 918 -33.98 -39.49 -38.72
C ASN A 918 -34.19 -38.29 -39.66
N TYR A 919 -33.62 -37.13 -39.35
CA TYR A 919 -33.78 -35.91 -40.16
C TYR A 919 -32.48 -35.44 -40.83
N GLY A 920 -31.47 -36.32 -40.96
CA GLY A 920 -30.15 -35.98 -41.52
C GLY A 920 -30.16 -35.36 -42.92
N THR A 921 -31.18 -35.59 -43.74
CA THR A 921 -31.27 -35.00 -45.09
C THR A 921 -32.13 -33.74 -45.18
N ALA A 922 -32.58 -33.20 -44.04
CA ALA A 922 -33.32 -31.94 -44.02
C ALA A 922 -32.37 -30.77 -44.24
N GLY A 923 -32.73 -29.79 -45.09
CA GLY A 923 -31.97 -28.54 -45.29
C GLY A 923 -31.98 -27.57 -44.09
N TYR A 924 -32.40 -28.03 -42.92
CA TYR A 924 -32.50 -27.27 -41.68
C TYR A 924 -32.41 -28.19 -40.44
N LEU A 925 -31.90 -27.66 -39.35
CA LEU A 925 -31.82 -28.25 -38.02
C LEU A 925 -32.82 -27.57 -37.09
N VAL A 926 -33.36 -28.27 -36.08
CA VAL A 926 -34.38 -27.71 -35.19
C VAL A 926 -34.04 -27.95 -33.73
N ALA A 927 -34.03 -26.88 -32.93
CA ALA A 927 -33.96 -26.93 -31.47
C ALA A 927 -35.27 -26.41 -30.88
N GLN A 928 -35.95 -27.25 -30.11
CA GLN A 928 -37.23 -26.91 -29.47
C GLN A 928 -37.35 -27.70 -28.16
N ASN A 929 -37.74 -27.00 -27.09
CA ASN A 929 -38.11 -27.60 -25.82
C ASN A 929 -39.62 -27.44 -25.64
N GLY A 930 -40.33 -28.42 -25.08
CA GLY A 930 -41.76 -28.35 -24.79
C GLY A 930 -42.68 -28.73 -25.97
N GLY A 931 -43.53 -29.74 -25.74
CA GLY A 931 -44.40 -30.34 -26.76
C GLY A 931 -43.64 -31.35 -27.61
N TYR A 932 -43.11 -30.89 -28.75
CA TYR A 932 -42.20 -31.63 -29.63
C TYR A 932 -40.76 -31.30 -29.24
N ASP A 933 -40.18 -32.06 -28.31
CA ASP A 933 -38.77 -31.86 -27.96
C ASP A 933 -37.90 -32.23 -29.16
N ARG A 934 -37.05 -31.29 -29.57
CA ARG A 934 -36.13 -31.43 -30.69
C ARG A 934 -34.74 -31.00 -30.28
N GLU A 935 -33.77 -31.87 -30.53
CA GLU A 935 -32.36 -31.67 -30.17
C GLU A 935 -31.53 -31.80 -31.45
N ILE A 936 -30.62 -30.84 -31.66
CA ILE A 936 -29.69 -30.84 -32.80
C ILE A 936 -28.44 -31.60 -32.40
N TYR A 937 -27.90 -32.41 -33.32
CA TYR A 937 -26.62 -33.08 -33.19
C TYR A 937 -25.71 -32.71 -34.36
N LEU A 938 -24.47 -32.35 -34.06
CA LEU A 938 -23.45 -31.93 -35.02
C LEU A 938 -22.19 -32.77 -34.80
N LYS A 939 -21.48 -33.14 -35.87
CA LYS A 939 -20.21 -33.87 -35.79
C LYS A 939 -19.18 -33.26 -36.72
N PHE A 940 -17.95 -33.13 -36.24
CA PHE A 940 -16.82 -32.54 -36.98
C PHE A 940 -15.61 -33.47 -36.91
N ALA A 941 -14.94 -33.67 -38.03
CA ALA A 941 -13.63 -34.32 -38.07
C ALA A 941 -12.54 -33.30 -37.70
N LEU A 942 -11.55 -33.70 -36.90
CA LEU A 942 -10.48 -32.83 -36.40
C LEU A 942 -9.16 -32.99 -37.17
N SER A 943 -9.16 -33.78 -38.27
CA SER A 943 -7.94 -34.14 -39.01
C SER A 943 -7.13 -32.96 -39.53
N ASP A 944 -7.77 -31.81 -39.74
CA ASP A 944 -7.14 -30.61 -40.30
C ASP A 944 -6.57 -29.69 -39.22
N LEU A 945 -6.72 -30.02 -37.92
CA LEU A 945 -6.05 -29.33 -36.82
C LEU A 945 -4.62 -29.88 -36.67
N THR A 946 -3.69 -29.34 -37.47
CA THR A 946 -2.30 -29.81 -37.56
C THR A 946 -1.36 -29.26 -36.48
N ALA A 947 -1.83 -28.29 -35.70
CA ALA A 947 -1.10 -27.61 -34.63
C ALA A 947 -2.06 -27.33 -33.45
N PRO A 948 -1.55 -26.90 -32.27
CA PRO A 948 -2.41 -26.55 -31.14
C PRO A 948 -3.45 -25.48 -31.50
N VAL A 949 -4.68 -25.65 -31.02
CA VAL A 949 -5.77 -24.71 -31.26
C VAL A 949 -5.55 -23.45 -30.42
N GLN A 950 -5.41 -22.30 -31.07
CA GLN A 950 -5.34 -20.99 -30.43
C GLN A 950 -6.75 -20.43 -30.16
N GLN A 951 -7.64 -20.56 -31.14
CA GLN A 951 -9.05 -20.15 -31.06
C GLN A 951 -9.93 -21.13 -31.82
N ALA A 952 -11.13 -21.41 -31.34
CA ALA A 952 -12.13 -22.15 -32.09
C ALA A 952 -13.58 -21.79 -31.73
N THR A 953 -14.42 -21.60 -32.75
CA THR A 953 -15.85 -21.33 -32.59
C THR A 953 -16.71 -22.24 -33.49
N ILE A 954 -17.83 -22.75 -32.98
CA ILE A 954 -18.87 -23.35 -33.82
C ILE A 954 -19.73 -22.22 -34.36
N GLN A 955 -19.76 -22.07 -35.68
CA GLN A 955 -20.65 -21.14 -36.37
C GLN A 955 -21.87 -21.90 -36.92
N LEU A 956 -23.04 -21.52 -36.43
CA LEU A 956 -24.35 -21.93 -36.98
C LEU A 956 -25.05 -20.73 -37.59
N TYR A 957 -25.99 -20.96 -38.51
CA TYR A 957 -26.81 -19.89 -39.06
C TYR A 957 -28.26 -20.02 -38.62
N SER A 958 -28.71 -19.17 -37.69
CA SER A 958 -30.12 -19.11 -37.30
C SER A 958 -30.95 -18.61 -38.49
N MET A 959 -31.98 -19.37 -38.87
CA MET A 959 -32.85 -19.06 -40.00
C MET A 959 -34.04 -18.17 -39.63
N ARG A 960 -34.13 -17.73 -38.37
CA ARG A 960 -35.24 -16.89 -37.88
C ARG A 960 -34.93 -16.24 -36.53
N SER A 961 -35.78 -15.29 -36.13
CA SER A 961 -35.78 -14.71 -34.78
C SER A 961 -36.04 -15.77 -33.69
N ALA A 962 -35.29 -15.68 -32.60
CA ALA A 962 -35.33 -16.58 -31.45
C ALA A 962 -35.18 -15.84 -30.10
N SER A 963 -35.48 -14.53 -30.04
CA SER A 963 -35.27 -13.68 -28.85
C SER A 963 -36.01 -14.12 -27.57
N ALA A 964 -36.97 -15.04 -27.69
CA ALA A 964 -37.71 -15.60 -26.56
C ALA A 964 -37.06 -16.86 -25.95
N THR A 965 -35.88 -17.27 -26.41
CA THR A 965 -35.14 -18.42 -25.87
C THR A 965 -33.64 -18.13 -25.81
N SER A 966 -32.89 -19.05 -25.21
CA SER A 966 -31.43 -19.17 -25.34
C SER A 966 -31.10 -20.57 -25.85
N TRP A 967 -29.94 -20.72 -26.48
CA TRP A 967 -29.42 -22.00 -26.95
C TRP A 967 -28.30 -22.49 -26.06
N GLU A 968 -28.32 -23.77 -25.74
CA GLU A 968 -27.27 -24.43 -24.95
C GLU A 968 -26.53 -25.42 -25.84
N LEU A 969 -25.19 -25.31 -25.83
CA LEU A 969 -24.28 -26.22 -26.52
C LEU A 969 -23.69 -27.21 -25.51
N TYR A 970 -23.82 -28.49 -25.80
CA TYR A 970 -23.23 -29.58 -25.02
C TYR A 970 -22.21 -30.33 -25.87
N GLY A 971 -21.11 -30.76 -25.23
CA GLY A 971 -20.27 -31.81 -25.81
C GLY A 971 -21.02 -33.15 -25.79
N VAL A 972 -20.74 -34.02 -26.76
CA VAL A 972 -21.30 -35.37 -26.84
C VAL A 972 -20.16 -36.38 -26.80
N THR A 973 -20.19 -37.27 -25.82
CA THR A 973 -19.10 -38.25 -25.57
C THR A 973 -19.12 -39.41 -26.56
N ASP A 974 -20.29 -39.78 -27.08
CA ASP A 974 -20.44 -40.80 -28.12
C ASP A 974 -20.61 -40.15 -29.50
N ALA A 975 -19.54 -40.12 -30.27
CA ALA A 975 -19.49 -39.65 -31.65
C ALA A 975 -19.72 -40.76 -32.70
N SER A 976 -20.10 -41.98 -32.29
CA SER A 976 -20.25 -43.14 -33.21
C SER A 976 -21.53 -43.12 -34.05
N TRP A 977 -22.46 -42.20 -33.79
CA TRP A 977 -23.70 -42.07 -34.56
C TRP A 977 -23.43 -41.63 -36.00
N GLU A 978 -24.30 -42.03 -36.94
CA GLU A 978 -24.22 -41.62 -38.34
C GLU A 978 -25.42 -40.76 -38.75
N GLU A 979 -25.18 -39.88 -39.70
CA GLU A 979 -26.21 -39.11 -40.38
C GLU A 979 -27.07 -40.06 -41.22
N GLY A 980 -28.39 -40.00 -41.06
CA GLY A 980 -29.25 -40.92 -41.79
C GLY A 980 -29.62 -40.44 -43.19
N VAL A 981 -29.79 -41.40 -44.09
CA VAL A 981 -29.94 -41.24 -45.55
C VAL A 981 -31.40 -41.14 -46.04
N GLY A 982 -32.33 -40.78 -45.16
CA GLY A 982 -33.77 -40.71 -45.45
C GLY A 982 -34.18 -39.55 -46.38
N ASN A 983 -35.48 -39.31 -46.55
CA ASN A 983 -35.97 -38.07 -47.19
C ASN A 983 -36.13 -36.94 -46.15
N TRP A 984 -36.30 -35.69 -46.59
CA TRP A 984 -36.44 -34.50 -45.72
C TRP A 984 -37.58 -34.58 -44.68
N GLN A 985 -38.52 -35.54 -44.83
CA GLN A 985 -39.65 -35.76 -43.91
C GLN A 985 -39.32 -36.76 -42.78
N GLY A 986 -38.14 -37.37 -42.82
CA GLY A 986 -37.62 -38.29 -41.82
C GLY A 986 -38.20 -39.69 -41.87
N ASN A 987 -38.54 -40.21 -43.05
CA ASN A 987 -39.17 -41.54 -43.20
C ASN A 987 -38.17 -42.72 -43.15
N SER A 988 -37.11 -42.61 -42.35
CA SER A 988 -36.12 -43.70 -42.16
C SER A 988 -35.74 -43.81 -40.68
N ALA A 989 -35.56 -45.06 -40.23
CA ALA A 989 -34.96 -45.40 -38.94
C ALA A 989 -33.44 -45.62 -39.03
N GLU A 990 -32.87 -45.52 -40.24
CA GLU A 990 -31.43 -45.54 -40.46
C GLU A 990 -30.83 -44.16 -40.15
N GLY A 991 -29.83 -44.12 -39.27
CA GLY A 991 -29.22 -42.89 -38.74
C GLY A 991 -29.63 -42.59 -37.28
N LEU A 992 -29.31 -41.39 -36.81
CA LEU A 992 -29.64 -40.97 -35.46
C LEU A 992 -31.13 -40.63 -35.33
N THR A 993 -31.80 -41.21 -34.33
CA THR A 993 -33.21 -40.97 -34.01
C THR A 993 -33.34 -40.55 -32.56
N TRP A 994 -34.54 -40.14 -32.13
CA TRP A 994 -34.75 -39.79 -30.72
C TRP A 994 -34.44 -40.94 -29.79
N ASN A 995 -34.78 -42.17 -30.17
CA ASN A 995 -34.58 -43.35 -29.34
C ASN A 995 -33.12 -43.82 -29.28
N THR A 996 -32.29 -43.48 -30.28
CA THR A 996 -30.88 -43.88 -30.35
C THR A 996 -29.90 -42.76 -30.01
N ARG A 997 -30.40 -41.56 -29.68
CA ARG A 997 -29.56 -40.38 -29.44
C ARG A 997 -28.58 -40.56 -28.26
N PRO A 998 -27.32 -40.11 -28.41
CA PRO A 998 -26.34 -40.07 -27.34
C PRO A 998 -26.81 -39.27 -26.14
N THR A 999 -26.30 -39.64 -24.96
CA THR A 999 -26.49 -38.86 -23.74
C THR A 999 -25.64 -37.58 -23.83
N SER A 1000 -26.19 -36.45 -23.38
CA SER A 1000 -25.44 -35.19 -23.31
C SER A 1000 -24.26 -35.29 -22.35
N GLY A 1001 -23.11 -34.77 -22.77
CA GLY A 1001 -21.96 -34.50 -21.91
C GLY A 1001 -22.08 -33.14 -21.22
N ALA A 1002 -20.95 -32.50 -20.94
CA ALA A 1002 -20.89 -31.22 -20.24
C ALA A 1002 -21.52 -30.08 -21.07
N LEU A 1003 -22.23 -29.17 -20.39
CA LEU A 1003 -22.66 -27.89 -20.97
C LEU A 1003 -21.42 -27.02 -21.20
N LEU A 1004 -21.18 -26.63 -22.45
CA LEU A 1004 -20.01 -25.82 -22.84
C LEU A 1004 -20.34 -24.33 -22.81
N GLN A 1005 -21.50 -23.94 -23.35
CA GLN A 1005 -21.90 -22.55 -23.43
C GLN A 1005 -23.42 -22.39 -23.58
N THR A 1006 -23.95 -21.29 -23.04
CA THR A 1006 -25.32 -20.83 -23.27
C THR A 1006 -25.27 -19.48 -23.99
N ILE A 1007 -26.01 -19.32 -25.09
CA ILE A 1007 -26.08 -18.09 -25.88
C ILE A 1007 -27.52 -17.60 -25.96
N PRO A 1008 -27.80 -16.32 -25.67
CA PRO A 1008 -29.14 -15.77 -25.83
C PRO A 1008 -29.60 -15.79 -27.29
N GLY A 1009 -30.87 -16.06 -27.52
CA GLY A 1009 -31.45 -16.09 -28.86
C GLY A 1009 -31.45 -14.72 -29.52
N SER A 1010 -31.19 -14.68 -30.83
CA SER A 1010 -31.12 -13.45 -31.61
C SER A 1010 -32.49 -12.89 -31.97
N ALA A 1011 -32.61 -11.56 -32.10
CA ALA A 1011 -33.85 -10.92 -32.54
C ALA A 1011 -34.12 -11.07 -34.06
N GLN A 1012 -33.11 -11.44 -34.86
CA GLN A 1012 -33.15 -11.60 -36.32
C GLN A 1012 -32.44 -12.90 -36.74
N GLU A 1013 -32.65 -13.35 -37.98
CA GLU A 1013 -31.82 -14.41 -38.58
C GLU A 1013 -30.36 -13.95 -38.74
N GLY A 1014 -29.41 -14.88 -38.68
CA GLY A 1014 -27.99 -14.55 -38.76
C GLY A 1014 -27.06 -15.60 -38.10
N PRO A 1015 -25.74 -15.36 -38.13
CA PRO A 1015 -24.76 -16.25 -37.52
C PRO A 1015 -24.91 -16.29 -35.99
N VAL A 1016 -24.64 -17.48 -35.43
CA VAL A 1016 -24.60 -17.78 -34.00
C VAL A 1016 -23.29 -18.51 -33.74
N GLU A 1017 -22.48 -18.00 -32.83
CA GLU A 1017 -21.10 -18.47 -32.60
C GLU A 1017 -20.92 -18.96 -31.18
N PHE A 1018 -20.60 -20.24 -31.02
CA PHE A 1018 -20.22 -20.82 -29.73
C PHE A 1018 -18.71 -20.94 -29.64
N ASP A 1019 -18.08 -20.29 -28.65
CA ASP A 1019 -16.66 -20.46 -28.33
C ASP A 1019 -16.45 -21.86 -27.72
N ILE A 1020 -15.64 -22.66 -28.40
CA ILE A 1020 -15.26 -24.02 -28.01
C ILE A 1020 -13.74 -24.15 -27.91
N THR A 1021 -13.02 -23.04 -27.80
CA THR A 1021 -11.55 -23.00 -27.80
C THR A 1021 -10.98 -23.92 -26.72
N GLY A 1022 -11.40 -23.73 -25.46
CA GLY A 1022 -10.94 -24.55 -24.35
C GLY A 1022 -11.31 -26.03 -24.50
N TYR A 1023 -12.50 -26.31 -25.02
CA TYR A 1023 -12.94 -27.67 -25.31
C TYR A 1023 -12.05 -28.35 -26.35
N LEU A 1024 -11.79 -27.71 -27.50
CA LEU A 1024 -10.92 -28.30 -28.53
C LEU A 1024 -9.47 -28.43 -28.10
N GLN A 1025 -8.93 -27.48 -27.32
CA GLN A 1025 -7.59 -27.60 -26.75
C GLN A 1025 -7.44 -28.88 -25.92
N GLN A 1026 -8.49 -29.32 -25.24
CA GLN A 1026 -8.49 -30.53 -24.43
C GLN A 1026 -8.73 -31.81 -25.24
N VAL A 1027 -9.69 -31.80 -26.17
CA VAL A 1027 -10.12 -33.03 -26.85
C VAL A 1027 -9.38 -33.32 -28.15
N ALA A 1028 -8.93 -32.29 -28.89
CA ALA A 1028 -8.26 -32.47 -30.18
C ALA A 1028 -6.97 -33.30 -30.08
N PRO A 1029 -6.16 -33.23 -29.00
CA PRO A 1029 -5.00 -34.12 -28.85
C PRO A 1029 -5.35 -35.60 -28.63
N GLN A 1030 -6.61 -35.92 -28.32
CA GLN A 1030 -7.04 -37.25 -27.88
C GLN A 1030 -8.09 -37.90 -28.80
N GLN A 1031 -8.68 -37.14 -29.73
CA GLN A 1031 -9.82 -37.57 -30.53
C GLN A 1031 -9.71 -37.05 -31.97
N ASP A 1032 -10.06 -37.88 -32.95
CA ASP A 1032 -10.08 -37.50 -34.36
C ASP A 1032 -11.44 -36.91 -34.80
N THR A 1033 -12.45 -36.96 -33.92
CA THR A 1033 -13.82 -36.53 -34.20
C THR A 1033 -14.47 -36.04 -32.92
N VAL A 1034 -15.23 -34.95 -33.02
CA VAL A 1034 -16.02 -34.40 -31.92
C VAL A 1034 -17.49 -34.30 -32.32
N ALA A 1035 -18.37 -34.49 -31.36
CA ALA A 1035 -19.80 -34.30 -31.54
C ALA A 1035 -20.36 -33.32 -30.51
N PHE A 1036 -21.39 -32.58 -30.93
CA PHE A 1036 -22.06 -31.58 -30.13
C PHE A 1036 -23.57 -31.75 -30.18
N LYS A 1037 -24.25 -31.30 -29.13
CA LYS A 1037 -25.70 -31.23 -29.06
C LYS A 1037 -26.14 -29.79 -28.79
N VAL A 1038 -27.11 -29.29 -29.55
CA VAL A 1038 -27.71 -27.97 -29.32
C VAL A 1038 -29.19 -28.11 -28.95
N VAL A 1039 -29.59 -27.43 -27.87
CA VAL A 1039 -30.98 -27.42 -27.37
C VAL A 1039 -31.47 -25.99 -27.12
N SER A 1040 -32.79 -25.83 -27.05
CA SER A 1040 -33.44 -24.56 -26.70
C SER A 1040 -33.85 -24.57 -25.23
N THR A 1041 -33.63 -23.48 -24.51
CA THR A 1041 -33.95 -23.38 -23.08
C THR A 1041 -35.43 -23.11 -22.80
N ALA A 1042 -36.13 -22.39 -23.69
CA ALA A 1042 -37.53 -22.02 -23.48
C ALA A 1042 -38.52 -23.04 -24.07
N SER A 1043 -39.49 -23.43 -23.24
CA SER A 1043 -40.58 -24.33 -23.64
C SER A 1043 -41.53 -23.66 -24.66
N GLY A 1044 -41.88 -24.39 -25.73
CA GLY A 1044 -42.78 -23.97 -26.79
C GLY A 1044 -42.14 -23.11 -27.89
N VAL A 1045 -40.85 -22.75 -27.79
CA VAL A 1045 -40.18 -21.87 -28.77
C VAL A 1045 -39.52 -22.70 -29.86
N TYR A 1046 -40.00 -22.56 -31.10
CA TYR A 1046 -39.42 -23.21 -32.28
C TYR A 1046 -38.24 -22.38 -32.81
N THR A 1047 -37.04 -22.96 -32.83
CA THR A 1047 -35.85 -22.36 -33.44
C THR A 1047 -35.28 -23.29 -34.50
N SER A 1048 -34.69 -22.72 -35.56
CA SER A 1048 -34.14 -23.50 -36.66
C SER A 1048 -32.85 -22.90 -37.20
N PHE A 1049 -31.92 -23.78 -37.59
CA PHE A 1049 -30.63 -23.43 -38.15
C PHE A 1049 -30.47 -24.08 -39.53
N ALA A 1050 -29.56 -23.57 -40.37
CA ALA A 1050 -29.18 -24.26 -41.60
C ALA A 1050 -28.40 -25.54 -41.27
N SER A 1051 -28.62 -26.60 -42.04
CA SER A 1051 -27.85 -27.86 -42.02
C SER A 1051 -26.78 -27.90 -43.12
N GLY A 1052 -25.99 -28.98 -43.17
CA GLY A 1052 -25.08 -29.29 -44.29
C GLY A 1052 -25.76 -29.43 -45.68
N GLU A 1053 -27.09 -29.53 -45.69
CA GLU A 1053 -27.94 -29.82 -46.86
C GLU A 1053 -28.69 -28.57 -47.32
N ASN A 1054 -28.43 -27.43 -46.67
CA ASN A 1054 -29.05 -26.17 -47.04
C ASN A 1054 -28.67 -25.77 -48.48
N SER A 1055 -29.58 -25.08 -49.19
CA SER A 1055 -29.28 -24.64 -50.55
C SER A 1055 -28.18 -23.57 -50.62
N ASP A 1056 -27.90 -22.89 -49.51
CA ASP A 1056 -26.86 -21.87 -49.39
C ASP A 1056 -25.70 -22.39 -48.54
N GLY A 1057 -24.66 -22.87 -49.23
CA GLY A 1057 -23.45 -23.43 -48.61
C GLY A 1057 -22.68 -22.48 -47.71
N SER A 1058 -22.93 -21.16 -47.77
CA SER A 1058 -22.32 -20.21 -46.84
C SER A 1058 -22.87 -20.31 -45.41
N ARG A 1059 -23.99 -21.01 -45.23
CA ARG A 1059 -24.72 -21.15 -43.97
C ARG A 1059 -24.47 -22.47 -43.25
N TYR A 1060 -23.64 -23.35 -43.81
CA TYR A 1060 -23.39 -24.67 -43.24
C TYR A 1060 -22.78 -24.56 -41.84
N PRO A 1061 -23.17 -25.46 -40.92
CA PRO A 1061 -22.47 -25.63 -39.65
C PRO A 1061 -20.99 -25.87 -39.90
N LYS A 1062 -20.12 -25.12 -39.22
CA LYS A 1062 -18.67 -25.27 -39.31
C LYS A 1062 -18.01 -24.87 -38.00
N ILE A 1063 -16.85 -25.44 -37.73
CA ILE A 1063 -15.92 -24.89 -36.74
C ILE A 1063 -14.99 -23.93 -37.47
N GLN A 1064 -14.92 -22.67 -37.04
CA GLN A 1064 -13.84 -21.77 -37.43
C GLN A 1064 -12.74 -21.88 -36.39
N TYR A 1065 -11.48 -21.95 -36.81
CA TYR A 1065 -10.35 -22.08 -35.90
C TYR A 1065 -9.17 -21.21 -36.33
N VAL A 1066 -8.31 -20.93 -35.35
CA VAL A 1066 -6.96 -20.41 -35.54
C VAL A 1066 -6.01 -21.35 -34.83
N LEU A 1067 -4.98 -21.81 -35.52
CA LEU A 1067 -3.92 -22.64 -34.94
C LEU A 1067 -2.73 -21.79 -34.51
N GLU A 1068 -2.05 -22.20 -33.44
CA GLU A 1068 -0.80 -21.57 -33.03
C GLU A 1068 0.25 -21.63 -34.15
N PRO A 1069 1.02 -20.55 -34.39
CA PRO A 1069 2.02 -20.53 -35.45
C PRO A 1069 3.13 -21.57 -35.20
N GLU A 1070 3.56 -22.27 -36.25
CA GLU A 1070 4.65 -23.25 -36.19
C GLU A 1070 5.95 -22.55 -35.73
N VAL A 1071 6.42 -22.89 -34.53
CA VAL A 1071 7.63 -22.28 -33.97
C VAL A 1071 8.85 -22.81 -34.72
N VAL A 1072 9.35 -22.06 -35.71
CA VAL A 1072 10.71 -22.25 -36.21
C VAL A 1072 11.65 -21.96 -35.05
N ALA A 1073 12.40 -22.96 -34.61
CA ALA A 1073 13.34 -22.86 -33.50
C ALA A 1073 14.50 -21.89 -33.84
N GLU A 1074 14.25 -20.59 -33.82
CA GLU A 1074 15.28 -19.58 -33.58
C GLU A 1074 15.45 -19.43 -32.08
N GLU A 1075 16.69 -19.72 -31.64
CA GLU A 1075 17.25 -19.62 -30.30
C GLU A 1075 16.37 -18.92 -29.25
N LEU A 1076 15.57 -19.73 -28.54
CA LEU A 1076 15.13 -19.43 -27.20
C LEU A 1076 16.37 -19.10 -26.35
N LYS A 1077 16.60 -17.80 -26.14
CA LYS A 1077 17.45 -17.35 -25.04
C LYS A 1077 16.87 -17.98 -23.77
N PRO A 1078 17.68 -18.70 -22.97
CA PRO A 1078 17.17 -19.34 -21.78
C PRO A 1078 16.59 -18.29 -20.84
N SER A 1079 15.44 -18.62 -20.24
CA SER A 1079 14.77 -17.86 -19.20
C SER A 1079 15.76 -17.32 -18.15
N PRO A 1080 15.46 -16.17 -17.50
CA PRO A 1080 16.33 -15.60 -16.49
C PRO A 1080 16.64 -16.65 -15.41
N LYS A 1081 17.93 -16.86 -15.15
CA LYS A 1081 18.45 -17.89 -14.24
C LYS A 1081 17.84 -17.70 -12.85
N ASN A 1082 17.19 -18.73 -12.32
CA ASN A 1082 16.88 -18.87 -10.90
C ASN A 1082 18.09 -18.46 -10.06
N LYS A 1083 17.95 -17.36 -9.30
CA LYS A 1083 19.00 -16.97 -8.36
C LYS A 1083 18.88 -17.84 -7.12
N VAL A 1084 19.86 -18.73 -6.94
CA VAL A 1084 20.02 -19.45 -5.67
C VAL A 1084 21.00 -18.70 -4.79
N LEU A 1085 20.48 -18.26 -3.66
CA LEU A 1085 21.25 -17.62 -2.61
C LEU A 1085 21.60 -18.68 -1.55
N LEU A 1086 22.82 -18.60 -1.04
CA LEU A 1086 23.32 -19.51 0.00
C LEU A 1086 23.90 -18.62 1.10
N PHE A 1087 23.18 -18.51 2.22
CA PHE A 1087 23.48 -17.61 3.34
C PHE A 1087 23.16 -18.32 4.68
N PRO A 1088 23.73 -17.89 5.80
CA PRO A 1088 25.15 -17.96 6.14
C PRO A 1088 25.39 -18.86 7.37
N ASN A 1089 26.51 -19.62 7.40
CA ASN A 1089 27.45 -19.76 8.53
C ASN A 1089 28.39 -20.98 8.32
N PRO A 1090 29.42 -20.86 7.45
CA PRO A 1090 30.39 -21.95 7.25
C PRO A 1090 31.29 -22.23 8.47
N LEU A 1091 31.13 -21.52 9.59
CA LEU A 1091 31.84 -21.80 10.85
C LEU A 1091 31.07 -22.74 11.80
N GLU A 1092 29.77 -22.98 11.59
CA GLU A 1092 28.95 -23.88 12.43
C GLU A 1092 28.47 -25.17 11.72
N GLY A 1093 28.77 -25.33 10.44
CA GLY A 1093 28.43 -26.56 9.71
C GLY A 1093 27.01 -26.60 9.15
N MET A 1094 26.23 -25.52 9.22
CA MET A 1094 24.90 -25.40 8.59
C MET A 1094 24.93 -24.34 7.47
N GLY A 1095 24.06 -24.48 6.47
CA GLY A 1095 23.82 -23.43 5.49
C GLY A 1095 22.44 -23.53 4.86
N THR A 1096 21.85 -22.40 4.48
CA THR A 1096 20.50 -22.41 3.90
C THR A 1096 20.56 -22.11 2.41
N VAL A 1097 19.92 -22.98 1.63
CA VAL A 1097 19.64 -22.76 0.22
C VAL A 1097 18.30 -22.06 0.11
N THR A 1098 18.25 -20.91 -0.55
CA THR A 1098 16.99 -20.25 -0.88
C THR A 1098 16.86 -20.10 -2.40
N SER A 1099 15.64 -20.30 -2.90
CA SER A 1099 15.31 -20.22 -4.32
C SER A 1099 14.01 -19.45 -4.52
N GLU A 1100 13.97 -18.65 -5.58
CA GLU A 1100 12.76 -17.95 -6.05
C GLU A 1100 11.73 -18.93 -6.65
N ARG A 1101 12.07 -20.23 -6.77
CA ARG A 1101 11.19 -21.31 -7.24
C ARG A 1101 11.17 -22.48 -6.26
N LEU A 1102 10.15 -23.33 -6.35
CA LEU A 1102 9.97 -24.44 -5.43
C LEU A 1102 11.09 -25.47 -5.65
N ILE A 1103 11.87 -25.74 -4.60
CA ILE A 1103 12.95 -26.72 -4.66
C ILE A 1103 12.34 -28.11 -4.59
N ARG A 1104 12.53 -28.93 -5.63
CA ARG A 1104 12.12 -30.35 -5.61
C ARG A 1104 13.23 -31.25 -5.11
N GLN A 1105 14.47 -30.96 -5.48
CA GLN A 1105 15.61 -31.79 -5.13
C GLN A 1105 16.88 -30.97 -4.88
N VAL A 1106 17.67 -31.41 -3.89
CA VAL A 1106 19.00 -30.87 -3.58
C VAL A 1106 20.02 -32.00 -3.55
N VAL A 1107 21.12 -31.83 -4.28
CA VAL A 1107 22.21 -32.82 -4.40
C VAL A 1107 23.55 -32.14 -4.10
N ILE A 1108 24.35 -32.70 -3.19
CA ILE A 1108 25.73 -32.29 -2.95
C ILE A 1108 26.68 -33.34 -3.53
N ARG A 1109 27.61 -32.90 -4.37
CA ARG A 1109 28.63 -33.77 -4.99
C ARG A 1109 30.04 -33.28 -4.68
N GLN A 1110 30.99 -34.19 -4.50
CA GLN A 1110 32.41 -33.84 -4.51
C GLN A 1110 32.85 -33.42 -5.92
N ARG A 1111 34.01 -32.77 -6.02
CA ARG A 1111 34.63 -32.47 -7.33
C ARG A 1111 34.84 -33.71 -8.22
N THR A 1112 35.00 -34.89 -7.63
CA THR A 1112 35.13 -36.16 -8.35
C THR A 1112 33.83 -36.64 -9.00
N GLY A 1113 32.70 -35.99 -8.69
CA GLY A 1113 31.36 -36.37 -9.16
C GLY A 1113 30.60 -37.30 -8.21
N GLU A 1114 31.25 -37.80 -7.15
CA GLU A 1114 30.63 -38.63 -6.12
C GLU A 1114 29.56 -37.84 -5.36
N VAL A 1115 28.34 -38.38 -5.28
CA VAL A 1115 27.23 -37.81 -4.51
C VAL A 1115 27.46 -38.07 -3.02
N VAL A 1116 27.46 -37.00 -2.23
CA VAL A 1116 27.70 -37.04 -0.78
C VAL A 1116 26.39 -36.88 -0.01
N LEU A 1117 25.43 -36.15 -0.59
CA LEU A 1117 24.10 -35.97 -0.05
C LEU A 1117 23.12 -35.78 -1.19
N GLU A 1118 21.94 -36.39 -1.09
CA GLU A 1118 20.85 -36.20 -2.03
C GLU A 1118 19.54 -36.21 -1.25
N LYS A 1119 18.73 -35.18 -1.45
CA LYS A 1119 17.40 -35.06 -0.88
C LYS A 1119 16.41 -34.79 -2.01
N GLN A 1120 15.42 -35.67 -2.14
CA GLN A 1120 14.26 -35.49 -3.00
C GLN A 1120 13.06 -35.02 -2.17
N ASP A 1121 12.03 -34.53 -2.86
CA ASP A 1121 10.75 -34.06 -2.30
C ASP A 1121 10.91 -32.94 -1.25
N VAL A 1122 11.81 -31.99 -1.51
CA VAL A 1122 12.02 -30.84 -0.61
C VAL A 1122 10.77 -29.97 -0.49
N ASN A 1123 10.10 -29.70 -1.63
CA ASN A 1123 8.81 -29.00 -1.73
C ASN A 1123 8.73 -27.71 -0.91
N GLY A 1124 9.80 -26.91 -0.95
CA GLY A 1124 9.89 -25.62 -0.26
C GLY A 1124 10.79 -24.65 -1.04
N TYR A 1125 10.63 -23.35 -0.80
CA TYR A 1125 11.47 -22.31 -1.40
C TYR A 1125 12.82 -22.15 -0.68
N GLU A 1126 12.96 -22.80 0.48
CA GLU A 1126 14.18 -22.85 1.28
C GLU A 1126 14.48 -24.29 1.71
N TYR A 1127 15.77 -24.61 1.84
CA TYR A 1127 16.24 -25.90 2.36
C TYR A 1127 17.50 -25.74 3.20
N GLU A 1128 17.48 -26.25 4.43
CA GLU A 1128 18.64 -26.29 5.30
C GLU A 1128 19.58 -27.46 4.95
N LEU A 1129 20.83 -27.12 4.65
CA LEU A 1129 21.93 -28.04 4.44
C LEU A 1129 22.70 -28.24 5.74
N ASP A 1130 22.64 -29.45 6.28
CA ASP A 1130 23.60 -29.90 7.29
C ASP A 1130 24.89 -30.34 6.59
N LEU A 1131 25.93 -29.53 6.77
CA LEU A 1131 27.27 -29.83 6.28
C LEU A 1131 28.12 -30.45 7.39
N THR A 1132 27.64 -30.69 8.61
CA THR A 1132 28.44 -31.22 9.72
C THR A 1132 29.02 -32.60 9.38
N GLY A 1133 30.35 -32.78 9.49
CA GLY A 1133 31.03 -34.06 9.21
C GLY A 1133 31.62 -34.27 7.81
N MET A 1134 31.33 -33.43 6.80
CA MET A 1134 32.06 -33.48 5.51
C MET A 1134 33.55 -33.11 5.65
N LYS A 1135 34.45 -33.75 4.90
CA LYS A 1135 35.90 -33.44 4.94
C LYS A 1135 36.23 -32.10 4.26
N ASN A 1136 37.38 -31.51 4.57
CA ASN A 1136 37.86 -30.30 3.90
C ASN A 1136 38.03 -30.58 2.40
N GLY A 1137 37.45 -29.73 1.56
CA GLY A 1137 37.31 -30.03 0.13
C GLY A 1137 36.37 -29.08 -0.60
N LEU A 1138 36.31 -29.23 -1.93
CA LEU A 1138 35.38 -28.50 -2.80
C LEU A 1138 34.18 -29.39 -3.15
N TYR A 1139 32.99 -28.87 -2.93
CA TYR A 1139 31.72 -29.53 -3.21
C TYR A 1139 30.86 -28.67 -4.15
N TYR A 1140 29.97 -29.31 -4.89
CA TYR A 1140 28.95 -28.67 -5.72
C TYR A 1140 27.59 -28.99 -5.15
N VAL A 1141 26.82 -27.96 -4.81
CA VAL A 1141 25.40 -28.06 -4.48
C VAL A 1141 24.63 -27.86 -5.79
N VAL A 1142 23.80 -28.83 -6.14
CA VAL A 1142 22.92 -28.84 -7.30
C VAL A 1142 21.50 -28.80 -6.78
N ILE A 1143 20.71 -27.85 -7.26
CA ILE A 1143 19.30 -27.68 -6.87
C ILE A 1143 18.48 -27.83 -8.14
N ILE A 1144 17.40 -28.60 -8.03
CA ILE A 1144 16.50 -28.89 -9.13
C ILE A 1144 15.14 -28.33 -8.74
N GLY A 1145 14.67 -27.37 -9.54
CA GLY A 1145 13.36 -26.74 -9.38
C GLY A 1145 12.21 -27.66 -9.81
N ASP A 1146 11.00 -27.21 -9.57
CA ASP A 1146 9.73 -27.80 -10.02
C ASP A 1146 9.54 -27.81 -11.54
N ASP A 1147 10.28 -26.98 -12.24
CA ASP A 1147 10.43 -26.93 -13.69
C ASP A 1147 11.58 -27.82 -14.23
N TYR A 1148 12.22 -28.62 -13.36
CA TYR A 1148 13.40 -29.43 -13.65
C TYR A 1148 14.67 -28.65 -14.03
N THR A 1149 14.71 -27.32 -13.81
CA THR A 1149 15.90 -26.51 -14.06
C THR A 1149 16.96 -26.76 -12.99
N GLU A 1150 18.18 -27.12 -13.41
CA GLU A 1150 19.31 -27.33 -12.48
C GLU A 1150 20.10 -26.03 -12.24
N VAL A 1151 20.26 -25.64 -10.98
CA VAL A 1151 21.19 -24.58 -10.56
C VAL A 1151 22.34 -25.19 -9.76
N ARG A 1152 23.58 -24.87 -10.14
CA ARG A 1152 24.79 -25.43 -9.50
C ARG A 1152 25.61 -24.33 -8.82
N LYS A 1153 26.01 -24.54 -7.56
CA LYS A 1153 26.84 -23.62 -6.78
C LYS A 1153 27.99 -24.36 -6.11
N ALA A 1154 29.21 -23.85 -6.25
CA ALA A 1154 30.38 -24.44 -5.62
C ALA A 1154 30.58 -23.91 -4.20
N ILE A 1155 30.86 -24.79 -3.24
CA ILE A 1155 31.22 -24.44 -1.86
C ILE A 1155 32.56 -25.07 -1.51
N LYS A 1156 33.43 -24.30 -0.84
CA LYS A 1156 34.75 -24.77 -0.38
C LYS A 1156 34.73 -24.86 1.14
N ARG A 1157 34.81 -26.07 1.69
CA ARG A 1157 34.98 -26.28 3.13
C ARG A 1157 36.47 -26.19 3.48
N LYS A 1158 36.82 -25.25 4.36
CA LYS A 1158 38.20 -25.03 4.82
C LYS A 1158 38.59 -25.99 5.92
#